data_AF-A0AAV1LLW6-F1
#
_entry.id   AF-A0AAV1LLW6-F1
#
_cell.length_a   1.000
_cell.length_b   1.000
_cell.length_c   1.000
_cell.angle_alpha   90.00
_cell.angle_beta   90.00
_cell.angle_gamma   90.00
#
_symmetry.space_group_name_H-M   'P 1'
#
loop_
_entity.id
_entity.type
_entity.pdbx_description
1 polymer ?
#
loop_
_entity_poly.entity_id
_entity_poly.type
_entity_poly.pdbx_seq_one_letter_code
_entity_poly.pdbx_strand_id
1 'polypeptide(L)'
;MLGKELEIELFLNSNSINILCITEHWLKEYNSIFNFSIHQVVSSFNRDTKLRGGSLILANKSLSCKERKDIVSLSVERTVEMACVELEHLIVVSVYRPPCSSYDTFEKIMEEVLVKLNKQNKSLVVCGDFNINLLETSSISIKFCSLFKSYNLNNLFFEATRIAGCSATCIDNIFTGVVPINKSIIQKLSSDHCGQLVSLPYMHKKQVNEKIVFVPINEKRLERFRSNMLKILPSLSYKNNADYLYRELFTFINNEFNKTFTSKTFSRNSRKAFNEWATVGIHKSRRRLYDLYHERSYNLSDAFKEYVKNYSKMFKRVCSTAKSLHISNKIKTAKNKIKMTWSIINSETGNEKPRNSNYQLKINNELIKSNQEVAAVFEKYFTDVPILTTESLNASPTVAESLLKQNVNTCLKEFRFVKVLPHNIVKYFKTIDVKKTADLWGISVTVITSIIDLIAPHLAIIFNTCIDSGVFPDLMKYSKVIPLFKSGSTLDPANYRPISVLPTLSKIFEKIILDQLLIFFNTNKLLHKNQFGFTRGRSTSDAGVELMKYIFNAWENSQDALGIFCDLSKAFDCVHHDTLIRKLQHYGVKNLALKLITSYLSNRTQKVVINGKCSSGSVVSMGVPQGSILGPFLFLIYINDLPYLVGDNHDIVLFADDTSLIFKLKRQSIKYDDVNNALSKLVHWFNANNLLLNGNKTKCIKFTIPNVKHSKTNVLLNGEELSLVDTTVFLGITIDAKLQWGPHISKLASRLSSAAYAVRKIRSLTDVETARLVYFSYFHSVMSYGILLWGNATDIEAIFVLQKRAVRAIYNLNCKESLREKFKEINILTLASQYIYENVMYVHKNINSFNKNKDVHTLNTRNKHKLVMPLTRLHRISNSFMGQCIRFYNRIPEHVQSLSINKFKSFIKEKLYKKGYYNIKEYMSENNPWE
;
A
#
# COMPACT_ATOMS: atom_id res chain seq x y z
N MET A 1 -36.93 -0.41 -26.71
CA MET A 1 -36.72 0.47 -27.89
C MET A 1 -38.01 0.66 -28.66
N LEU A 2 -38.79 -0.41 -28.88
CA LEU A 2 -40.12 -0.37 -29.49
C LEU A 2 -41.02 0.73 -28.87
N GLY A 3 -41.44 1.72 -29.66
CA GLY A 3 -42.34 2.81 -29.24
C GLY A 3 -41.66 4.01 -28.56
N LYS A 4 -40.32 4.09 -28.56
CA LYS A 4 -39.53 5.20 -27.98
C LYS A 4 -38.53 5.82 -28.97
N GLU A 5 -38.71 5.57 -30.26
CA GLU A 5 -37.76 5.92 -31.32
C GLU A 5 -37.57 7.43 -31.44
N LEU A 6 -38.68 8.17 -31.47
CA LEU A 6 -38.70 9.62 -31.62
C LEU A 6 -38.07 10.32 -30.41
N GLU A 7 -38.29 9.76 -29.22
CA GLU A 7 -37.68 10.24 -27.98
C GLU A 7 -36.15 10.05 -27.99
N ILE A 8 -35.68 8.89 -28.45
CA ILE A 8 -34.25 8.60 -28.60
C ILE A 8 -33.62 9.55 -29.63
N GLU A 9 -34.29 9.80 -30.77
CA GLU A 9 -33.78 10.71 -31.80
C GLU A 9 -33.67 12.17 -31.29
N LEU A 10 -34.69 12.66 -30.58
CA LEU A 10 -34.64 13.98 -29.94
C LEU A 10 -33.52 14.08 -28.90
N PHE A 11 -33.30 13.02 -28.12
CA PHE A 11 -32.22 12.97 -27.13
C PHE A 11 -30.83 13.01 -27.78
N LEU A 12 -30.63 12.24 -28.85
CA LEU A 12 -29.38 12.20 -29.61
C LEU A 12 -29.03 13.56 -30.22
N ASN A 13 -30.04 14.23 -30.80
CA ASN A 13 -29.87 15.55 -31.44
C ASN A 13 -29.59 16.66 -30.43
N SER A 14 -30.17 16.60 -29.23
CA SER A 14 -30.03 17.65 -28.20
C SER A 14 -28.77 17.55 -27.34
N ASN A 15 -28.11 16.38 -27.29
CA ASN A 15 -26.97 16.14 -26.37
C ASN A 15 -25.65 15.79 -27.09
N SER A 16 -25.57 15.92 -28.42
CA SER A 16 -24.36 15.66 -29.22
C SER A 16 -23.68 14.33 -28.90
N ILE A 17 -24.47 13.27 -28.75
CA ILE A 17 -23.98 11.96 -28.32
C ILE A 17 -23.19 11.29 -29.45
N ASN A 18 -21.98 10.82 -29.17
CA ASN A 18 -21.17 10.10 -30.16
C ASN A 18 -21.53 8.61 -30.27
N ILE A 19 -21.75 7.96 -29.14
CA ILE A 19 -22.07 6.53 -29.03
C ILE A 19 -23.17 6.38 -27.97
N LEU A 20 -24.24 5.66 -28.30
CA LEU A 20 -25.33 5.32 -27.40
C LEU A 20 -25.44 3.80 -27.27
N CYS A 21 -25.40 3.29 -26.05
CA CYS A 21 -25.58 1.87 -25.75
C CYS A 21 -26.97 1.67 -25.15
N ILE A 22 -27.74 0.75 -25.71
CA ILE A 22 -29.09 0.43 -25.26
C ILE A 22 -29.11 -1.05 -24.88
N THR A 23 -29.62 -1.34 -23.68
CA THR A 23 -29.86 -2.70 -23.21
C THR A 23 -31.36 -2.94 -23.15
N GLU A 24 -31.76 -4.21 -23.26
CA GLU A 24 -33.16 -4.62 -23.23
C GLU A 24 -34.00 -3.92 -24.34
N HIS A 25 -33.50 -3.98 -25.59
CA HIS A 25 -34.11 -3.23 -26.71
C HIS A 25 -35.41 -3.85 -27.25
N TRP A 26 -35.60 -5.17 -27.09
CA TRP A 26 -36.79 -5.98 -27.43
C TRP A 26 -37.06 -6.26 -28.92
N LEU A 27 -36.11 -6.01 -29.81
CA LEU A 27 -36.23 -6.25 -31.25
C LEU A 27 -35.86 -7.70 -31.64
N LYS A 28 -36.60 -8.28 -32.59
CA LYS A 28 -36.30 -9.61 -33.18
C LYS A 28 -35.38 -9.50 -34.40
N GLU A 29 -35.72 -8.62 -35.33
CA GLU A 29 -34.89 -8.30 -36.50
C GLU A 29 -34.74 -6.80 -36.65
N TYR A 30 -33.56 -6.37 -37.08
CA TYR A 30 -33.34 -5.01 -37.54
C TYR A 30 -33.83 -4.90 -38.97
N ASN A 31 -35.14 -4.71 -39.14
CA ASN A 31 -35.66 -4.22 -40.41
C ASN A 31 -35.14 -2.80 -40.63
N SER A 32 -34.97 -2.43 -41.90
CA SER A 32 -34.52 -1.15 -42.45
C SER A 32 -35.36 0.09 -42.06
N ILE A 33 -36.08 0.05 -40.94
CA ILE A 33 -37.07 1.01 -40.45
C ILE A 33 -36.44 2.04 -39.49
N PHE A 34 -35.30 1.75 -38.86
CA PHE A 34 -34.63 2.68 -37.94
C PHE A 34 -33.56 3.54 -38.64
N ASN A 35 -33.99 4.53 -39.44
CA ASN A 35 -33.08 5.45 -40.13
C ASN A 35 -32.92 6.75 -39.34
N PHE A 36 -32.12 6.74 -38.27
CA PHE A 36 -31.78 7.97 -37.55
C PHE A 36 -31.00 8.91 -38.47
N SER A 37 -31.32 10.21 -38.40
CA SER A 37 -30.70 11.24 -39.23
C SER A 37 -29.16 11.26 -39.08
N ILE A 38 -28.65 11.30 -37.85
CA ILE A 38 -27.21 11.49 -37.54
C ILE A 38 -26.51 10.19 -37.09
N HIS A 39 -27.26 9.18 -36.63
CA HIS A 39 -26.71 7.95 -36.05
C HIS A 39 -27.04 6.72 -36.88
N GLN A 40 -26.26 5.65 -36.70
CA GLN A 40 -26.49 4.36 -37.32
C GLN A 40 -26.31 3.24 -36.29
N VAL A 41 -27.02 2.13 -36.49
CA VAL A 41 -26.80 0.88 -35.77
C VAL A 41 -25.50 0.27 -36.26
N VAL A 42 -24.56 0.03 -35.33
CA VAL A 42 -23.25 -0.55 -35.67
C VAL A 42 -23.13 -2.00 -35.22
N SER A 43 -23.73 -2.34 -34.08
CA SER A 43 -23.70 -3.70 -33.55
C SER A 43 -24.93 -3.96 -32.70
N SER A 44 -25.46 -5.19 -32.76
CA SER A 44 -26.63 -5.61 -32.02
C SER A 44 -26.61 -7.11 -31.73
N PHE A 45 -27.21 -7.51 -30.61
CA PHE A 45 -27.59 -8.89 -30.32
C PHE A 45 -29.09 -8.95 -30.07
N ASN A 46 -29.77 -9.83 -30.80
CA ASN A 46 -31.21 -10.07 -30.72
C ASN A 46 -31.45 -11.48 -30.19
N ARG A 47 -32.62 -11.71 -29.58
CA ARG A 47 -33.04 -13.06 -29.18
C ARG A 47 -33.82 -13.71 -30.32
N ASP A 48 -33.48 -14.94 -30.64
CA ASP A 48 -34.15 -15.79 -31.62
C ASP A 48 -35.34 -16.51 -30.99
N THR A 49 -35.20 -16.98 -29.74
CA THR A 49 -36.16 -17.94 -29.16
C THR A 49 -37.21 -17.36 -28.22
N LYS A 50 -36.99 -16.15 -27.68
CA LYS A 50 -37.83 -15.56 -26.61
C LYS A 50 -38.08 -14.07 -26.80
N LEU A 51 -39.21 -13.61 -26.25
CA LEU A 51 -39.57 -12.19 -26.17
C LEU A 51 -38.77 -11.49 -25.05
N ARG A 52 -38.49 -10.19 -25.26
CA ARG A 52 -37.87 -9.23 -24.31
C ARG A 52 -36.40 -9.49 -23.94
N GLY A 53 -35.48 -8.68 -24.45
CA GLY A 53 -34.04 -8.73 -24.18
C GLY A 53 -33.26 -7.98 -25.26
N GLY A 54 -31.95 -8.22 -25.34
CA GLY A 54 -31.07 -7.73 -26.40
C GLY A 54 -30.16 -6.58 -25.98
N SER A 55 -29.10 -6.36 -26.75
CA SER A 55 -28.14 -5.26 -26.56
C SER A 55 -27.83 -4.60 -27.91
N LEU A 56 -27.68 -3.29 -27.92
CA LEU A 56 -27.54 -2.47 -29.13
C LEU A 56 -26.53 -1.34 -28.92
N ILE A 57 -25.74 -1.05 -29.96
CA ILE A 57 -24.91 0.16 -30.03
C ILE A 57 -25.25 0.99 -31.27
N LEU A 58 -25.60 2.25 -31.03
CA LEU A 58 -25.73 3.31 -32.03
C LEU A 58 -24.47 4.18 -32.02
N ALA A 59 -23.94 4.53 -33.19
CA ALA A 59 -22.83 5.48 -33.32
C ALA A 59 -23.18 6.61 -34.30
N ASN A 60 -22.63 7.79 -34.06
CA ASN A 60 -22.74 8.90 -34.98
C ASN A 60 -22.09 8.52 -36.33
N LYS A 61 -22.77 8.80 -37.46
CA LYS A 61 -22.32 8.46 -38.82
C LYS A 61 -20.95 9.06 -39.18
N SER A 62 -20.53 10.13 -38.50
CA SER A 62 -19.20 10.73 -38.67
C SER A 62 -18.04 9.90 -38.08
N LEU A 63 -18.33 8.89 -37.26
CA LEU A 63 -17.31 8.06 -36.61
C LEU A 63 -17.00 6.81 -37.43
N SER A 64 -15.72 6.61 -37.73
CA SER A 64 -15.23 5.34 -38.28
C SER A 64 -15.24 4.26 -37.19
N CYS A 65 -16.13 3.30 -37.34
CA CYS A 65 -16.38 2.25 -36.36
C CYS A 65 -16.62 0.89 -37.05
N LYS A 66 -16.21 -0.19 -36.38
CA LYS A 66 -16.34 -1.57 -36.89
C LYS A 66 -16.95 -2.49 -35.84
N GLU A 67 -17.92 -3.30 -36.23
CA GLU A 67 -18.47 -4.35 -35.37
C GLU A 67 -17.45 -5.45 -35.05
N ARG A 68 -17.47 -5.91 -33.79
CA ARG A 68 -16.66 -7.04 -33.31
C ARG A 68 -17.48 -8.32 -33.16
N LYS A 69 -17.74 -8.96 -34.31
CA LYS A 69 -18.49 -10.22 -34.42
C LYS A 69 -17.91 -11.37 -33.58
N ASP A 70 -16.59 -11.39 -33.36
CA ASP A 70 -15.90 -12.37 -32.50
C ASP A 70 -16.21 -12.24 -31.00
N ILE A 71 -16.75 -11.08 -30.60
CA ILE A 71 -17.26 -10.82 -29.24
C ILE A 71 -18.77 -11.04 -29.21
N VAL A 72 -19.51 -10.50 -30.19
CA VAL A 72 -20.97 -10.66 -30.27
C VAL A 72 -21.38 -12.13 -30.33
N SER A 73 -20.61 -12.97 -31.03
CA SER A 73 -20.81 -14.44 -31.11
C SER A 73 -20.62 -15.19 -29.79
N LEU A 74 -20.05 -14.57 -28.76
CA LEU A 74 -19.98 -15.15 -27.41
C LEU A 74 -21.24 -14.86 -26.57
N SER A 75 -22.18 -14.08 -27.10
CA SER A 75 -23.45 -13.82 -26.44
C SER A 75 -24.25 -15.12 -26.30
N VAL A 76 -24.88 -15.30 -25.15
CA VAL A 76 -25.73 -16.43 -24.84
C VAL A 76 -27.03 -15.88 -24.28
N GLU A 77 -28.13 -16.17 -24.97
CA GLU A 77 -29.47 -15.74 -24.54
C GLU A 77 -29.72 -16.09 -23.07
N ARG A 78 -30.38 -15.18 -22.34
CA ARG A 78 -30.68 -15.35 -20.91
C ARG A 78 -29.48 -15.43 -19.97
N THR A 79 -28.25 -15.28 -20.49
CA THR A 79 -27.02 -15.31 -19.70
C THR A 79 -26.23 -14.02 -19.84
N VAL A 80 -25.84 -13.66 -21.07
CA VAL A 80 -25.07 -12.45 -21.36
C VAL A 80 -25.29 -12.05 -22.82
N GLU A 81 -25.83 -10.86 -23.04
CA GLU A 81 -26.28 -10.40 -24.34
C GLU A 81 -25.48 -9.15 -24.70
N MET A 82 -24.64 -9.24 -25.75
CA MET A 82 -23.59 -8.25 -25.99
C MET A 82 -23.60 -7.68 -27.40
N ALA A 83 -23.45 -6.36 -27.50
CA ALA A 83 -23.08 -5.66 -28.73
C ALA A 83 -21.69 -5.05 -28.54
N CYS A 84 -20.86 -5.03 -29.59
CA CYS A 84 -19.47 -4.58 -29.47
C CYS A 84 -19.00 -3.82 -30.72
N VAL A 85 -18.44 -2.64 -30.49
CA VAL A 85 -17.87 -1.79 -31.55
C VAL A 85 -16.42 -1.40 -31.24
N GLU A 86 -15.59 -1.39 -32.27
CA GLU A 86 -14.19 -0.96 -32.24
C GLU A 86 -14.02 0.34 -33.03
N LEU A 87 -13.43 1.35 -32.38
CA LEU A 87 -12.96 2.62 -32.94
C LEU A 87 -11.42 2.64 -32.97
N GLU A 88 -10.81 3.71 -33.48
CA GLU A 88 -9.35 3.82 -33.64
C GLU A 88 -8.57 3.58 -32.32
N HIS A 89 -9.01 4.20 -31.22
CA HIS A 89 -8.34 4.12 -29.91
C HIS A 89 -9.24 3.60 -28.77
N LEU A 90 -10.48 3.21 -29.08
CA LEU A 90 -11.51 2.86 -28.10
C LEU A 90 -12.30 1.63 -28.56
N ILE A 91 -12.68 0.77 -27.62
CA ILE A 91 -13.62 -0.31 -27.81
C ILE A 91 -14.77 -0.10 -26.83
N VAL A 92 -16.00 -0.23 -27.30
CA VAL A 92 -17.21 -0.10 -26.49
C VAL A 92 -18.00 -1.41 -26.56
N VAL A 93 -18.34 -1.96 -25.39
CA VAL A 93 -19.14 -3.17 -25.24
C VAL A 93 -20.39 -2.83 -24.44
N SER A 94 -21.56 -3.06 -25.02
CA SER A 94 -22.86 -2.95 -24.35
C SER A 94 -23.30 -4.34 -23.92
N VAL A 95 -23.58 -4.54 -22.63
CA VAL A 95 -23.86 -5.84 -22.01
C VAL A 95 -25.19 -5.79 -21.29
N TYR A 96 -26.08 -6.74 -21.58
CA TYR A 96 -27.26 -7.01 -20.76
C TYR A 96 -27.12 -8.38 -20.09
N ARG A 97 -27.20 -8.41 -18.76
CA ARG A 97 -27.27 -9.65 -17.97
C ARG A 97 -28.66 -9.76 -17.34
N PRO A 98 -29.47 -10.75 -17.72
CA PRO A 98 -30.79 -10.96 -17.12
C PRO A 98 -30.71 -11.35 -15.64
N PRO A 99 -31.71 -10.98 -14.81
CA PRO A 99 -31.65 -11.16 -13.36
C PRO A 99 -31.56 -12.63 -12.92
N CYS A 100 -32.26 -13.53 -13.61
CA CYS A 100 -32.30 -14.96 -13.28
C CYS A 100 -31.10 -15.78 -13.80
N SER A 101 -30.08 -15.13 -14.38
CA SER A 101 -28.92 -15.82 -14.95
C SER A 101 -27.92 -16.26 -13.87
N SER A 102 -27.29 -17.43 -14.05
CA SER A 102 -26.19 -17.86 -13.17
C SER A 102 -24.99 -16.91 -13.29
N TYR A 103 -24.60 -16.30 -12.18
CA TYR A 103 -23.44 -15.42 -12.14
C TYR A 103 -22.15 -16.14 -12.53
N ASP A 104 -21.95 -17.40 -12.11
CA ASP A 104 -20.71 -18.13 -12.42
C ASP A 104 -20.59 -18.43 -13.92
N THR A 105 -21.71 -18.62 -14.63
CA THR A 105 -21.71 -18.77 -16.10
C THR A 105 -21.42 -17.43 -16.78
N PHE A 106 -22.07 -16.35 -16.32
CA PHE A 106 -21.82 -14.99 -16.80
C PHE A 106 -20.35 -14.60 -16.62
N GLU A 107 -19.78 -14.81 -15.44
CA GLU A 107 -18.39 -14.46 -15.10
C GLU A 107 -17.40 -15.19 -16.01
N LYS A 108 -17.64 -16.47 -16.34
CA LYS A 108 -16.79 -17.23 -17.25
C LYS A 108 -16.78 -16.64 -18.67
N ILE A 109 -17.95 -16.31 -19.20
CA ILE A 109 -18.08 -15.73 -20.55
C ILE A 109 -17.45 -14.33 -20.59
N MET A 110 -17.77 -13.49 -19.60
CA MET A 110 -17.20 -12.16 -19.51
C MET A 110 -15.68 -12.19 -19.31
N GLU A 111 -15.14 -13.14 -18.54
CA GLU A 111 -13.69 -13.30 -18.43
C GLU A 111 -13.06 -13.65 -19.78
N GLU A 112 -13.69 -14.51 -20.59
CA GLU A 112 -13.22 -14.81 -21.95
C GLU A 112 -13.24 -13.57 -22.86
N VAL A 113 -14.33 -12.80 -22.82
CA VAL A 113 -14.48 -11.53 -23.55
C VAL A 113 -13.37 -10.55 -23.17
N LEU A 114 -13.15 -10.35 -21.87
CA LEU A 114 -12.11 -9.43 -21.37
C LEU A 114 -10.70 -9.90 -21.74
N VAL A 115 -10.43 -11.21 -21.77
CA VAL A 115 -9.15 -11.76 -22.29
C VAL A 115 -8.97 -11.43 -23.77
N LYS A 116 -10.00 -11.59 -24.60
CA LYS A 116 -9.94 -11.26 -26.04
C LYS A 116 -9.69 -9.77 -26.26
N LEU A 117 -10.43 -8.91 -25.55
CA LEU A 117 -10.35 -7.45 -25.71
C LEU A 117 -9.03 -6.86 -25.19
N ASN A 118 -8.51 -7.38 -24.08
CA ASN A 118 -7.28 -6.86 -23.46
C ASN A 118 -6.00 -7.10 -24.29
N LYS A 119 -6.05 -7.92 -25.34
CA LYS A 119 -4.94 -8.11 -26.30
C LYS A 119 -4.71 -6.87 -27.18
N GLN A 120 -5.70 -5.99 -27.31
CA GLN A 120 -5.61 -4.80 -28.13
C GLN A 120 -5.18 -3.61 -27.27
N ASN A 121 -4.21 -2.82 -27.74
CA ASN A 121 -3.72 -1.65 -27.02
C ASN A 121 -4.66 -0.45 -27.19
N LYS A 122 -5.95 -0.66 -26.90
CA LYS A 122 -7.04 0.32 -27.01
C LYS A 122 -7.71 0.52 -25.66
N SER A 123 -8.28 1.70 -25.45
CA SER A 123 -9.12 1.96 -24.29
C SER A 123 -10.38 1.11 -24.37
N LEU A 124 -10.90 0.68 -23.22
CA LEU A 124 -12.07 -0.20 -23.16
C LEU A 124 -13.13 0.42 -22.26
N VAL A 125 -14.36 0.48 -22.78
CA VAL A 125 -15.58 0.82 -22.05
C VAL A 125 -16.51 -0.38 -22.13
N VAL A 126 -16.91 -0.90 -20.97
CA VAL A 126 -17.95 -1.94 -20.85
C VAL A 126 -19.10 -1.34 -20.06
N CYS A 127 -20.30 -1.36 -20.62
CA CYS A 127 -21.46 -0.73 -20.01
C CYS A 127 -22.75 -1.52 -20.23
N GLY A 128 -23.77 -1.20 -19.45
CA GLY A 128 -25.12 -1.73 -19.60
C GLY A 128 -25.75 -2.15 -18.27
N ASP A 129 -26.89 -2.84 -18.36
CA ASP A 129 -27.60 -3.38 -17.20
C ASP A 129 -27.11 -4.79 -16.87
N PHE A 130 -26.51 -4.92 -15.69
CA PHE A 130 -25.97 -6.19 -15.21
C PHE A 130 -26.91 -6.93 -14.25
N ASN A 131 -27.98 -6.30 -13.79
CA ASN A 131 -28.84 -6.82 -12.71
C ASN A 131 -28.03 -7.31 -11.50
N ILE A 132 -26.99 -6.57 -11.11
CA ILE A 132 -26.15 -6.80 -9.92
C ILE A 132 -26.08 -5.48 -9.14
N ASN A 133 -26.74 -5.42 -7.99
CA ASN A 133 -26.81 -4.20 -7.19
C ASN A 133 -25.45 -3.89 -6.54
N LEU A 134 -24.82 -2.78 -6.94
CA LEU A 134 -23.55 -2.33 -6.37
C LEU A 134 -23.68 -1.46 -5.12
N LEU A 135 -24.90 -1.10 -4.72
CA LEU A 135 -25.16 -0.49 -3.42
C LEU A 135 -25.08 -1.53 -2.28
N GLU A 136 -25.21 -2.82 -2.62
CA GLU A 136 -25.11 -3.93 -1.69
C GLU A 136 -23.75 -4.64 -1.78
N THR A 137 -23.17 -4.96 -0.62
CA THR A 137 -21.93 -5.75 -0.55
C THR A 137 -22.26 -7.24 -0.44
N SER A 138 -22.37 -7.92 -1.58
CA SER A 138 -22.59 -9.37 -1.66
C SER A 138 -21.37 -10.08 -2.24
N SER A 139 -21.29 -11.40 -2.08
CA SER A 139 -20.23 -12.21 -2.70
C SER A 139 -20.20 -12.04 -4.23
N ILE A 140 -21.37 -11.88 -4.84
CA ILE A 140 -21.55 -11.63 -6.27
C ILE A 140 -21.02 -10.25 -6.65
N SER A 141 -21.41 -9.18 -5.93
CA SER A 141 -20.94 -7.82 -6.26
C SER A 141 -19.43 -7.67 -6.08
N ILE A 142 -18.83 -8.36 -5.09
CA ILE A 142 -17.38 -8.43 -4.91
C ILE A 142 -16.70 -9.16 -6.07
N LYS A 143 -17.19 -10.35 -6.46
CA LYS A 143 -16.64 -11.10 -7.61
C LYS A 143 -16.73 -10.27 -8.89
N PHE A 144 -17.86 -9.60 -9.11
CA PHE A 144 -18.16 -8.78 -10.28
C PHE A 144 -17.19 -7.61 -10.40
N CYS A 145 -17.11 -6.76 -9.38
CA CYS A 145 -16.16 -5.64 -9.36
C CYS A 145 -14.70 -6.13 -9.48
N SER A 146 -14.37 -7.26 -8.86
CA SER A 146 -13.03 -7.84 -8.92
C SER A 146 -12.65 -8.36 -10.32
N LEU A 147 -13.62 -8.91 -11.07
CA LEU A 147 -13.42 -9.32 -12.47
C LEU A 147 -12.96 -8.12 -13.30
N PHE A 148 -13.77 -7.07 -13.39
CA PHE A 148 -13.47 -5.87 -14.19
C PHE A 148 -12.19 -5.18 -13.74
N LYS A 149 -11.98 -5.05 -12.42
CA LYS A 149 -10.78 -4.44 -11.85
C LYS A 149 -9.51 -5.21 -12.19
N SER A 150 -9.58 -6.54 -12.36
CA SER A 150 -8.44 -7.35 -12.82
C SER A 150 -8.02 -7.04 -14.26
N TYR A 151 -8.87 -6.35 -15.04
CA TYR A 151 -8.58 -5.85 -16.39
C TYR A 151 -8.40 -4.32 -16.42
N ASN A 152 -8.18 -3.68 -15.27
CA ASN A 152 -8.05 -2.22 -15.11
C ASN A 152 -9.30 -1.45 -15.55
N LEU A 153 -10.47 -2.02 -15.29
CA LEU A 153 -11.75 -1.36 -15.49
C LEU A 153 -12.37 -1.07 -14.14
N ASN A 154 -12.64 0.20 -13.86
CA ASN A 154 -13.30 0.64 -12.63
C ASN A 154 -14.70 1.13 -12.96
N ASN A 155 -15.66 0.88 -12.06
CA ASN A 155 -16.99 1.46 -12.21
C ASN A 155 -16.93 2.97 -12.02
N LEU A 156 -17.65 3.71 -12.86
CA LEU A 156 -17.69 5.17 -12.80
C LEU A 156 -18.76 5.69 -11.84
N PHE A 157 -19.82 4.93 -11.58
CA PHE A 157 -20.98 5.38 -10.79
C PHE A 157 -21.13 4.54 -9.52
N PHE A 158 -21.61 5.15 -8.45
CA PHE A 158 -21.94 4.48 -7.18
C PHE A 158 -23.30 4.93 -6.63
N GLU A 159 -24.03 5.71 -7.42
CA GLU A 159 -25.33 6.24 -7.13
C GLU A 159 -26.43 5.30 -7.68
N ALA A 160 -27.65 5.40 -7.16
CA ALA A 160 -28.77 4.61 -7.65
C ALA A 160 -29.10 4.95 -9.11
N THR A 161 -29.31 3.91 -9.92
CA THR A 161 -29.67 4.01 -11.34
C THR A 161 -31.09 3.55 -11.63
N ARG A 162 -31.72 2.84 -10.70
CA ARG A 162 -33.14 2.50 -10.74
C ARG A 162 -33.79 2.82 -9.41
N ILE A 163 -34.82 3.67 -9.43
CA ILE A 163 -35.57 4.09 -8.24
C ILE A 163 -37.03 3.69 -8.46
N ALA A 164 -37.53 2.76 -7.65
CA ALA A 164 -38.90 2.26 -7.72
C ALA A 164 -39.52 2.32 -6.32
N GLY A 165 -40.44 3.26 -6.10
CA GLY A 165 -41.05 3.50 -4.80
C GLY A 165 -40.01 3.80 -3.72
N CYS A 166 -39.98 2.98 -2.66
CA CYS A 166 -39.01 3.09 -1.56
C CYS A 166 -37.68 2.33 -1.81
N SER A 167 -37.49 1.73 -2.99
CA SER A 167 -36.28 0.96 -3.33
C SER A 167 -35.38 1.70 -4.32
N ALA A 168 -34.07 1.63 -4.10
CA ALA A 168 -33.05 2.24 -4.95
C ALA A 168 -31.91 1.24 -5.19
N THR A 169 -31.58 0.99 -6.46
CA THR A 169 -30.54 0.02 -6.85
C THR A 169 -29.58 0.60 -7.87
N CYS A 170 -28.32 0.14 -7.86
CA CYS A 170 -27.28 0.50 -8.83
C CYS A 170 -26.93 -0.75 -9.66
N ILE A 171 -27.65 -0.95 -10.76
CA ILE A 171 -27.54 -2.15 -11.63
C ILE A 171 -27.02 -1.82 -13.03
N ASP A 172 -27.17 -0.56 -13.44
CA ASP A 172 -26.60 -0.01 -14.67
C ASP A 172 -25.20 0.53 -14.37
N ASN A 173 -24.19 0.02 -15.08
CA ASN A 173 -22.80 0.31 -14.73
C ASN A 173 -21.98 0.65 -15.97
N ILE A 174 -21.01 1.57 -15.81
CA ILE A 174 -20.00 1.88 -16.83
C ILE A 174 -18.63 1.60 -16.24
N PHE A 175 -17.95 0.60 -16.80
CA PHE A 175 -16.61 0.18 -16.45
C PHE A 175 -15.60 0.67 -17.49
N THR A 176 -14.60 1.44 -17.04
CA THR A 176 -13.51 1.90 -17.92
C THR A 176 -12.19 2.07 -17.17
N GLY A 177 -11.09 1.96 -17.92
CA GLY A 177 -9.75 2.28 -17.45
C GLY A 177 -9.35 3.73 -17.70
N VAL A 178 -10.21 4.52 -18.37
CA VAL A 178 -9.99 5.92 -18.71
C VAL A 178 -10.65 6.81 -17.67
N VAL A 179 -9.94 7.84 -17.21
CA VAL A 179 -10.53 8.85 -16.33
C VAL A 179 -11.41 9.76 -17.16
N PRO A 180 -12.73 9.86 -16.86
CA PRO A 180 -13.62 10.73 -17.62
C PRO A 180 -13.32 12.20 -17.35
N ILE A 181 -13.57 13.06 -18.33
CA ILE A 181 -13.61 14.52 -18.16
C ILE A 181 -14.79 14.87 -17.27
N ASN A 182 -15.98 14.40 -17.66
CA ASN A 182 -17.24 14.62 -16.97
C ASN A 182 -18.04 13.32 -16.93
N LYS A 183 -18.86 13.16 -15.88
CA LYS A 183 -19.84 12.08 -15.76
C LYS A 183 -21.10 12.62 -15.07
N SER A 184 -22.28 12.14 -15.47
CA SER A 184 -23.55 12.49 -14.83
C SER A 184 -24.59 11.39 -15.02
N ILE A 185 -25.56 11.34 -14.10
CA ILE A 185 -26.76 10.53 -14.22
C ILE A 185 -27.87 11.43 -14.79
N ILE A 186 -28.63 10.90 -15.73
CA ILE A 186 -29.68 11.62 -16.45
C ILE A 186 -31.01 10.86 -16.38
N GLN A 187 -32.10 11.57 -16.15
CA GLN A 187 -33.46 11.03 -16.15
C GLN A 187 -34.32 11.74 -17.20
N LYS A 188 -33.76 11.86 -18.42
CA LYS A 188 -34.36 12.60 -19.55
C LYS A 188 -35.13 11.70 -20.53
N LEU A 189 -35.13 10.39 -20.30
CA LEU A 189 -35.81 9.39 -21.11
C LEU A 189 -36.91 8.73 -20.27
N SER A 190 -38.01 8.32 -20.90
CA SER A 190 -39.20 7.69 -20.32
C SER A 190 -38.94 6.27 -19.80
N SER A 191 -37.87 6.08 -19.04
CA SER A 191 -37.35 4.81 -18.55
C SER A 191 -37.50 4.72 -17.03
N ASP A 192 -37.77 3.51 -16.51
CA ASP A 192 -37.73 3.26 -15.05
C ASP A 192 -36.29 3.20 -14.51
N HIS A 193 -35.30 3.18 -15.41
CA HIS A 193 -33.89 3.37 -15.12
C HIS A 193 -33.40 4.75 -15.57
N CYS A 194 -32.51 5.37 -14.78
CA CYS A 194 -31.76 6.56 -15.14
C CYS A 194 -30.61 6.21 -16.10
N GLY A 195 -30.43 7.01 -17.15
CA GLY A 195 -29.29 6.90 -18.05
C GLY A 195 -28.00 7.44 -17.44
N GLN A 196 -26.86 7.03 -17.99
CA GLN A 196 -25.53 7.49 -17.58
C GLN A 196 -24.82 8.16 -18.74
N LEU A 197 -24.33 9.39 -18.54
CA LEU A 197 -23.59 10.16 -19.54
C LEU A 197 -22.13 10.32 -19.11
N VAL A 198 -21.20 10.03 -20.02
CA VAL A 198 -19.75 10.09 -19.76
C VAL A 198 -19.03 10.75 -20.93
N SER A 199 -18.19 11.75 -20.63
CA SER A 199 -17.29 12.38 -21.61
C SER A 199 -15.86 11.90 -21.37
N LEU A 200 -15.22 11.31 -22.38
CA LEU A 200 -13.85 10.81 -22.30
C LEU A 200 -12.87 11.76 -23.00
N PRO A 201 -11.63 11.90 -22.49
CA PRO A 201 -10.64 12.77 -23.11
C PRO A 201 -10.18 12.22 -24.47
N TYR A 202 -10.29 13.04 -25.51
CA TYR A 202 -9.70 12.77 -26.82
C TYR A 202 -8.19 13.03 -26.74
N MET A 203 -7.36 12.02 -27.01
CA MET A 203 -5.91 12.09 -26.77
C MET A 203 -5.19 13.00 -27.79
N HIS A 204 -5.10 14.30 -27.50
CA HIS A 204 -4.05 15.16 -28.04
C HIS A 204 -3.16 15.65 -26.89
N LYS A 205 -1.92 15.11 -26.81
CA LYS A 205 -0.91 15.59 -25.85
C LYS A 205 -0.41 16.98 -26.29
N LYS A 206 -0.80 18.06 -25.58
CA LYS A 206 -0.06 19.32 -25.64
C LYS A 206 1.27 19.15 -24.91
N GLN A 207 2.38 19.42 -25.61
CA GLN A 207 3.72 19.40 -25.06
C GLN A 207 3.96 20.68 -24.26
N VAL A 208 4.40 20.54 -23.00
CA VAL A 208 4.93 21.66 -22.21
C VAL A 208 6.44 21.45 -22.05
N ASN A 209 7.22 22.44 -22.44
CA ASN A 209 8.67 22.44 -22.27
C ASN A 209 9.00 22.90 -20.85
N GLU A 210 9.39 21.98 -19.96
CA GLU A 210 9.95 22.32 -18.65
C GLU A 210 11.48 22.40 -18.70
N LYS A 211 12.04 23.45 -18.10
CA LYS A 211 13.48 23.56 -17.81
C LYS A 211 13.75 22.88 -16.46
N ILE A 212 14.61 21.88 -16.44
CA ILE A 212 15.00 21.16 -15.23
C ILE A 212 16.45 21.51 -14.88
N VAL A 213 16.67 21.96 -13.65
CA VAL A 213 18.01 22.12 -13.07
C VAL A 213 18.34 20.87 -12.26
N PHE A 214 19.48 20.23 -12.52
CA PHE A 214 19.93 19.08 -11.75
C PHE A 214 21.45 19.11 -11.54
N VAL A 215 21.92 18.42 -10.51
CA VAL A 215 23.35 18.23 -10.24
C VAL A 215 23.74 16.82 -10.71
N PRO A 216 24.54 16.67 -11.80
CA PRO A 216 24.97 15.35 -12.26
C PRO A 216 25.96 14.74 -11.28
N ILE A 217 25.57 13.63 -10.65
CA ILE A 217 26.45 12.75 -9.88
C ILE A 217 26.76 11.53 -10.76
N ASN A 218 27.99 11.45 -11.26
CA ASN A 218 28.49 10.33 -12.06
C ASN A 218 29.83 9.86 -11.50
N GLU A 219 30.25 8.67 -11.93
CA GLU A 219 31.44 7.98 -11.42
C GLU A 219 32.72 8.82 -11.56
N LYS A 220 32.97 9.40 -12.74
CA LYS A 220 34.13 10.29 -12.98
C LYS A 220 34.18 11.49 -12.03
N ARG A 221 33.03 12.10 -11.72
CA ARG A 221 32.95 13.21 -10.76
C ARG A 221 33.16 12.74 -9.32
N LEU A 222 32.67 11.55 -8.96
CA LEU A 222 32.92 10.95 -7.65
C LEU A 222 34.40 10.62 -7.46
N GLU A 223 35.07 10.09 -8.48
CA GLU A 223 36.52 9.84 -8.47
C GLU A 223 37.32 11.14 -8.30
N ARG A 224 36.96 12.19 -9.07
CA ARG A 224 37.58 13.52 -8.92
C ARG A 224 37.39 14.07 -7.51
N PHE A 225 36.16 14.02 -6.99
CA PHE A 225 35.83 14.46 -5.64
C PHE A 225 36.68 13.71 -4.60
N ARG A 226 36.75 12.38 -4.70
CA ARG A 226 37.56 11.54 -3.81
C ARG A 226 39.05 11.88 -3.88
N SER A 227 39.61 12.06 -5.09
CA SER A 227 41.02 12.41 -5.29
C SER A 227 41.38 13.76 -4.66
N ASN A 228 40.51 14.76 -4.82
CA ASN A 228 40.70 16.07 -4.19
C ASN A 228 40.59 15.98 -2.67
N MET A 229 39.62 15.23 -2.15
CA MET A 229 39.46 15.01 -0.72
C MET A 229 40.69 14.31 -0.11
N LEU A 230 41.31 13.35 -0.80
CA LEU A 230 42.52 12.67 -0.32
C LEU A 230 43.72 13.60 -0.20
N LYS A 231 43.86 14.57 -1.11
CA LYS A 231 45.01 15.50 -1.17
C LYS A 231 44.95 16.63 -0.14
N ILE A 232 43.74 17.07 0.22
CA ILE A 232 43.53 18.34 0.94
C ILE A 232 42.89 18.08 2.33
N LEU A 233 42.71 16.82 2.76
CA LEU A 233 42.08 16.53 4.04
C LEU A 233 42.89 17.12 5.20
N PRO A 234 42.34 18.05 6.00
CA PRO A 234 43.10 18.71 7.04
C PRO A 234 43.40 17.76 8.20
N SER A 235 44.59 17.90 8.81
CA SER A 235 44.87 17.37 10.13
C SER A 235 44.09 18.20 11.16
N LEU A 236 42.88 17.77 11.51
CA LEU A 236 42.03 18.47 12.49
C LEU A 236 42.81 18.70 13.80
N SER A 237 42.88 19.96 14.25
CA SER A 237 43.52 20.33 15.52
C SER A 237 42.65 19.91 16.70
N TYR A 238 43.19 19.02 17.55
CA TYR A 238 42.49 18.29 18.61
C TYR A 238 42.04 19.13 19.83
N LYS A 239 42.12 20.47 19.78
CA LYS A 239 41.86 21.36 20.94
C LYS A 239 40.47 22.03 20.97
N ASN A 240 39.63 21.81 19.97
CA ASN A 240 38.38 22.56 19.80
C ASN A 240 37.12 21.79 20.19
N ASN A 241 36.03 22.52 20.46
CA ASN A 241 34.73 21.93 20.82
C ASN A 241 34.12 21.13 19.64
N ALA A 242 33.18 20.22 19.96
CA ALA A 242 32.59 19.30 18.99
C ALA A 242 31.94 19.99 17.78
N ASP A 243 31.28 21.13 18.00
CA ASP A 243 30.60 21.89 16.93
C ASP A 243 31.60 22.51 15.95
N TYR A 244 32.68 23.11 16.46
CA TYR A 244 33.75 23.67 15.64
C TYR A 244 34.42 22.58 14.79
N LEU A 245 34.78 21.44 15.40
CA LEU A 245 35.42 20.34 14.67
C LEU A 245 34.53 19.81 13.54
N TYR A 246 33.23 19.68 13.79
CA TYR A 246 32.29 19.28 12.75
C TYR A 246 32.14 20.34 11.66
N ARG A 247 32.05 21.62 12.04
CA ARG A 247 31.91 22.75 11.11
C ARG A 247 33.10 22.86 10.17
N GLU A 248 34.31 22.68 10.67
CA GLU A 248 35.54 22.68 9.88
C GLU A 248 35.51 21.56 8.83
N LEU A 249 35.28 20.31 9.26
CA LEU A 249 35.19 19.16 8.37
C LEU A 249 34.05 19.31 7.34
N PHE A 250 32.87 19.74 7.78
CA PHE A 250 31.71 19.92 6.90
C PHE A 250 31.95 21.03 5.87
N THR A 251 32.51 22.17 6.28
CA THR A 251 32.79 23.29 5.37
C THR A 251 33.76 22.87 4.29
N PHE A 252 34.79 22.10 4.66
CA PHE A 252 35.74 21.52 3.73
C PHE A 252 35.06 20.60 2.71
N ILE A 253 34.26 19.62 3.18
CA ILE A 253 33.50 18.71 2.31
C ILE A 253 32.55 19.47 1.38
N ASN A 254 31.82 20.46 1.90
CA ASN A 254 30.83 21.22 1.15
C ASN A 254 31.46 22.12 0.09
N ASN A 255 32.60 22.74 0.39
CA ASN A 255 33.33 23.56 -0.57
C ASN A 255 33.85 22.71 -1.74
N GLU A 256 34.43 21.54 -1.45
CA GLU A 256 34.90 20.63 -2.49
C GLU A 256 33.73 20.04 -3.30
N PHE A 257 32.59 19.79 -2.64
CA PHE A 257 31.37 19.34 -3.30
C PHE A 257 30.87 20.38 -4.30
N ASN A 258 30.75 21.65 -3.90
CA ASN A 258 30.28 22.73 -4.77
C ASN A 258 31.23 23.00 -5.95
N LYS A 259 32.54 22.80 -5.78
CA LYS A 259 33.54 22.88 -6.86
C LYS A 259 33.39 21.75 -7.87
N THR A 260 33.20 20.52 -7.39
CA THR A 260 33.19 19.32 -8.26
C THR A 260 31.82 19.05 -8.91
N PHE A 261 30.72 19.35 -8.20
CA PHE A 261 29.36 19.02 -8.61
C PHE A 261 28.54 20.26 -9.02
N THR A 262 28.94 20.90 -10.11
CA THR A 262 28.21 22.05 -10.67
C THR A 262 26.84 21.66 -11.24
N SER A 263 25.83 22.50 -10.99
CA SER A 263 24.48 22.35 -11.51
C SER A 263 24.44 22.53 -13.02
N LYS A 264 23.55 21.77 -13.69
CA LYS A 264 23.28 21.88 -15.12
C LYS A 264 21.79 22.14 -15.32
N THR A 265 21.49 23.09 -16.19
CA THR A 265 20.12 23.37 -16.66
C THR A 265 19.93 22.69 -18.00
N PHE A 266 18.89 21.87 -18.12
CA PHE A 266 18.53 21.25 -19.38
C PHE A 266 17.09 21.62 -19.77
N SER A 267 16.91 22.09 -21.00
CA SER A 267 15.60 22.21 -21.64
C SER A 267 15.22 20.86 -22.21
N ARG A 268 14.11 20.28 -21.75
CA ARG A 268 13.62 19.00 -22.29
C ARG A 268 13.02 19.22 -23.68
N ASN A 269 13.86 19.38 -24.70
CA ASN A 269 13.40 19.33 -26.09
C ASN A 269 12.98 17.90 -26.41
N SER A 270 11.80 17.73 -27.03
CA SER A 270 11.21 16.45 -27.45
C SER A 270 11.97 15.77 -28.60
N ARG A 271 13.31 15.83 -28.62
CA ARG A 271 14.12 15.02 -29.54
C ARG A 271 13.73 13.56 -29.31
N LYS A 272 13.27 12.90 -30.39
CA LYS A 272 12.87 11.48 -30.46
C LYS A 272 13.71 10.69 -29.46
N ALA A 273 13.08 10.27 -28.35
CA ALA A 273 13.74 9.41 -27.39
C ALA A 273 14.23 8.20 -28.20
N PHE A 274 15.54 8.00 -28.28
CA PHE A 274 16.06 6.72 -28.73
C PHE A 274 15.41 5.68 -27.83
N ASN A 275 14.73 4.71 -28.43
CA ASN A 275 14.13 3.61 -27.70
C ASN A 275 15.27 2.92 -26.95
N GLU A 276 15.37 3.10 -25.63
CA GLU A 276 16.50 2.61 -24.81
C GLU A 276 16.74 1.10 -24.96
N TRP A 277 15.72 0.36 -25.41
CA TRP A 277 15.79 -1.09 -25.67
C TRP A 277 16.32 -1.46 -27.06
N ALA A 278 16.39 -0.51 -28.00
CA ALA A 278 16.75 -0.75 -29.39
C ALA A 278 18.27 -0.61 -29.61
N THR A 279 18.91 -1.69 -30.03
CA THR A 279 20.34 -1.69 -30.38
C THR A 279 20.60 -1.11 -31.76
N VAL A 280 21.86 -0.80 -32.07
CA VAL A 280 22.29 -0.42 -33.43
C VAL A 280 21.85 -1.46 -34.47
N GLY A 281 21.93 -2.74 -34.13
CA GLY A 281 21.45 -3.84 -34.99
C GLY A 281 19.97 -3.74 -35.32
N ILE A 282 19.11 -3.46 -34.33
CA ILE A 282 17.66 -3.28 -34.54
C ILE A 282 17.38 -2.09 -35.46
N HIS A 283 18.14 -0.99 -35.33
CA HIS A 283 18.02 0.15 -36.23
C HIS A 283 18.41 -0.21 -37.67
N LYS A 284 19.49 -0.98 -37.86
CA LYS A 284 19.91 -1.48 -39.19
C LYS A 284 18.84 -2.41 -39.79
N SER A 285 18.33 -3.38 -39.03
CA SER A 285 17.26 -4.28 -39.50
C SER A 285 15.97 -3.54 -39.85
N ARG A 286 15.62 -2.49 -39.10
CA ARG A 286 14.47 -1.64 -39.43
C ARG A 286 14.65 -0.94 -40.77
N ARG A 287 15.85 -0.41 -41.04
CA ARG A 287 16.17 0.23 -42.32
C ARG A 287 16.03 -0.76 -43.47
N ARG A 288 16.63 -1.95 -43.33
CA ARG A 288 16.48 -3.03 -44.32
C ARG A 288 15.02 -3.40 -44.58
N LEU A 289 14.17 -3.43 -43.54
CA LEU A 289 12.73 -3.69 -43.73
C LEU A 289 12.03 -2.60 -44.53
N TYR A 290 12.40 -1.32 -44.35
CA TYR A 290 11.88 -0.23 -45.20
C TYR A 290 12.36 -0.37 -46.64
N ASP A 291 13.64 -0.68 -46.84
CA ASP A 291 14.20 -0.92 -48.17
C ASP A 291 13.47 -2.08 -48.87
N LEU A 292 13.19 -3.16 -48.16
CA LEU A 292 12.41 -4.31 -48.65
C LEU A 292 10.95 -3.96 -48.97
N TYR A 293 10.31 -3.08 -48.19
CA TYR A 293 8.97 -2.59 -48.51
C TYR A 293 8.96 -1.68 -49.74
N HIS A 294 10.03 -0.91 -49.95
CA HIS A 294 10.22 -0.14 -51.16
C HIS A 294 10.48 -1.05 -52.37
N GLU A 295 11.35 -2.06 -52.24
CA GLU A 295 11.60 -3.07 -53.29
C GLU A 295 10.32 -3.83 -53.69
N ARG A 296 9.38 -4.00 -52.76
CA ARG A 296 8.07 -4.63 -53.02
C ARG A 296 7.18 -3.82 -53.96
N SER A 297 7.43 -2.52 -54.16
CA SER A 297 6.64 -1.71 -55.10
C SER A 297 6.89 -2.09 -56.57
N TYR A 298 8.03 -2.73 -56.87
CA TYR A 298 8.40 -3.16 -58.22
C TYR A 298 8.75 -4.65 -58.35
N ASN A 299 9.01 -5.39 -57.27
CA ASN A 299 9.18 -6.85 -57.29
C ASN A 299 7.92 -7.58 -56.80
N LEU A 300 7.13 -8.09 -57.75
CA LEU A 300 5.84 -8.75 -57.50
C LEU A 300 5.92 -10.28 -57.36
N SER A 301 7.12 -10.87 -57.36
CA SER A 301 7.29 -12.32 -57.23
C SER A 301 6.81 -12.84 -55.87
N ASP A 302 6.15 -14.00 -55.85
CA ASP A 302 5.61 -14.55 -54.62
C ASP A 302 6.70 -15.00 -53.64
N ALA A 303 7.83 -15.50 -54.15
CA ALA A 303 9.01 -15.80 -53.35
C ALA A 303 9.55 -14.55 -52.61
N PHE A 304 9.55 -13.38 -53.25
CA PHE A 304 9.96 -12.13 -52.61
C PHE A 304 8.95 -11.65 -51.57
N LYS A 305 7.63 -11.75 -51.85
CA LYS A 305 6.59 -11.43 -50.86
C LYS A 305 6.70 -12.31 -49.60
N GLU A 306 6.93 -13.60 -49.78
CA GLU A 306 7.19 -14.58 -48.72
C GLU A 306 8.41 -14.17 -47.87
N TYR A 307 9.51 -13.81 -48.54
CA TYR A 307 10.73 -13.33 -47.90
C TYR A 307 10.50 -12.08 -47.05
N VAL A 308 9.85 -11.04 -47.59
CA VAL A 308 9.55 -9.78 -46.85
C VAL A 308 8.64 -10.05 -45.66
N LYS A 309 7.65 -10.94 -45.81
CA LYS A 309 6.75 -11.36 -44.72
C LYS A 309 7.54 -12.07 -43.60
N ASN A 310 8.45 -12.98 -43.95
CA ASN A 310 9.31 -13.68 -43.00
C ASN A 310 10.29 -12.74 -42.30
N TYR A 311 10.90 -11.81 -43.04
CA TYR A 311 11.77 -10.78 -42.47
C TYR A 311 11.01 -9.87 -41.49
N SER A 312 9.81 -9.40 -41.86
CA SER A 312 8.95 -8.59 -40.98
C SER A 312 8.57 -9.34 -39.70
N LYS A 313 8.25 -10.64 -39.81
CA LYS A 313 7.95 -11.51 -38.66
C LYS A 313 9.16 -11.68 -37.75
N MET A 314 10.35 -11.91 -38.31
CA MET A 314 11.61 -12.00 -37.57
C MET A 314 11.94 -10.68 -36.89
N PHE A 315 11.85 -9.55 -37.60
CA PHE A 315 12.11 -8.22 -37.06
C PHE A 315 11.18 -7.89 -35.88
N LYS A 316 9.88 -8.20 -35.99
CA LYS A 316 8.91 -8.04 -34.89
C LYS A 316 9.29 -8.90 -33.68
N ARG A 317 9.72 -10.15 -33.89
CA ARG A 317 10.21 -11.04 -32.81
C ARG A 317 11.43 -10.45 -32.11
N VAL A 318 12.44 -10.02 -32.86
CA VAL A 318 13.66 -9.41 -32.29
C VAL A 318 13.32 -8.16 -31.48
N CYS A 319 12.45 -7.29 -32.00
CA CYS A 319 12.00 -6.09 -31.26
C CYS A 319 11.28 -6.46 -29.96
N SER A 320 10.38 -7.44 -30.01
CA SER A 320 9.65 -7.91 -28.83
C SER A 320 10.57 -8.52 -27.79
N THR A 321 11.53 -9.36 -28.19
CA THR A 321 12.52 -9.98 -27.29
C THR A 321 13.42 -8.92 -26.65
N ALA A 322 13.93 -7.96 -27.42
CA ALA A 322 14.78 -6.88 -26.91
C ALA A 322 14.02 -5.98 -25.92
N LYS A 323 12.78 -5.59 -26.25
CA LYS A 323 11.92 -4.83 -25.34
C LYS A 323 11.63 -5.61 -24.05
N SER A 324 11.30 -6.90 -24.17
CA SER A 324 11.08 -7.80 -23.04
C SER A 324 12.29 -7.85 -22.12
N LEU A 325 13.49 -8.13 -22.66
CA LEU A 325 14.73 -8.22 -21.88
C LEU A 325 15.03 -6.92 -21.13
N HIS A 326 14.86 -5.77 -21.80
CA HIS A 326 15.05 -4.45 -21.18
C HIS A 326 14.12 -4.22 -19.99
N ILE A 327 12.82 -4.50 -20.18
CA ILE A 327 11.81 -4.35 -19.13
C ILE A 327 12.09 -5.32 -17.97
N SER A 328 12.40 -6.59 -18.27
CA SER A 328 12.76 -7.59 -17.27
C SER A 328 13.96 -7.15 -16.43
N ASN A 329 15.02 -6.63 -17.07
CA ASN A 329 16.19 -6.13 -16.35
C ASN A 329 15.88 -4.91 -15.48
N LYS A 330 15.05 -3.96 -15.97
CA LYS A 330 14.58 -2.82 -15.16
C LYS A 330 13.82 -3.27 -13.91
N ILE A 331 12.97 -4.28 -14.00
CA ILE A 331 12.21 -4.80 -12.85
C ILE A 331 13.13 -5.57 -11.90
N LYS A 332 13.99 -6.46 -12.41
CA LYS A 332 14.89 -7.30 -11.61
C LYS A 332 15.86 -6.45 -10.76
N THR A 333 16.45 -5.42 -11.37
CA THR A 333 17.40 -4.50 -10.72
C THR A 333 16.72 -3.44 -9.83
N ALA A 334 15.40 -3.25 -9.95
CA ALA A 334 14.70 -2.28 -9.14
C ALA A 334 14.63 -2.70 -7.65
N LYS A 335 14.97 -1.73 -6.79
CA LYS A 335 14.78 -1.86 -5.34
C LYS A 335 13.30 -2.01 -4.96
N ASN A 336 12.45 -1.14 -5.49
CA ASN A 336 10.99 -1.26 -5.35
C ASN A 336 10.36 -1.74 -6.66
N LYS A 337 10.13 -3.05 -6.72
CA LYS A 337 9.60 -3.75 -7.90
C LYS A 337 8.17 -3.34 -8.23
N ILE A 338 7.33 -3.08 -7.22
CA ILE A 338 5.94 -2.61 -7.39
C ILE A 338 5.91 -1.24 -8.07
N LYS A 339 6.70 -0.29 -7.55
CA LYS A 339 6.76 1.07 -8.11
C LYS A 339 7.30 1.07 -9.54
N MET A 340 8.33 0.27 -9.82
CA MET A 340 8.86 0.11 -11.17
C MET A 340 7.82 -0.50 -12.12
N THR A 341 7.14 -1.56 -11.68
CA THR A 341 6.05 -2.22 -12.42
C THR A 341 4.96 -1.23 -12.83
N TRP A 342 4.44 -0.45 -11.88
CA TRP A 342 3.41 0.55 -12.19
C TRP A 342 3.93 1.69 -13.05
N SER A 343 5.20 2.08 -12.92
CA SER A 343 5.82 3.06 -13.82
C SER A 343 5.82 2.56 -15.26
N ILE A 344 6.16 1.29 -15.48
CA ILE A 344 6.15 0.66 -16.81
C ILE A 344 4.72 0.57 -17.33
N ILE A 345 3.78 0.06 -16.53
CA ILE A 345 2.37 -0.06 -16.93
C ILE A 345 1.81 1.31 -17.34
N ASN A 346 1.99 2.35 -16.51
CA ASN A 346 1.47 3.68 -16.82
C ASN A 346 2.09 4.28 -18.08
N SER A 347 3.38 4.01 -18.32
CA SER A 347 4.06 4.45 -19.55
C SER A 347 3.52 3.75 -20.80
N GLU A 348 3.19 2.46 -20.70
CA GLU A 348 2.68 1.65 -21.81
C GLU A 348 1.19 1.91 -22.09
N THR A 349 0.39 2.19 -21.06
CA THR A 349 -1.04 2.50 -21.20
C THR A 349 -1.32 3.98 -21.44
N GLY A 350 -0.28 4.83 -21.52
CA GLY A 350 -0.45 6.28 -21.69
C GLY A 350 -1.06 7.01 -20.48
N ASN A 351 -1.22 6.32 -19.35
CA ASN A 351 -1.78 6.85 -18.10
C ASN A 351 -0.70 7.46 -17.18
N GLU A 352 0.41 7.94 -17.76
CA GLU A 352 1.35 8.74 -16.98
C GLU A 352 0.62 9.96 -16.45
N LYS A 353 0.37 9.98 -15.13
CA LYS A 353 -0.05 11.22 -14.49
C LYS A 353 0.98 12.28 -14.88
N PRO A 354 0.57 13.44 -15.38
CA PRO A 354 1.51 14.56 -15.49
C PRO A 354 2.18 14.68 -14.13
N ARG A 355 3.52 14.80 -14.12
CA ARG A 355 4.19 15.18 -12.88
C ARG A 355 3.61 16.55 -12.54
N ASN A 356 2.59 16.60 -11.68
CA ASN A 356 2.01 17.83 -11.21
C ASN A 356 3.11 18.57 -10.45
N SER A 357 3.82 19.42 -11.18
CA SER A 357 4.85 20.32 -10.73
C SER A 357 4.26 21.61 -10.16
N ASN A 358 2.93 21.76 -10.10
CA ASN A 358 2.29 22.95 -9.55
C ASN A 358 1.59 22.59 -8.24
N TYR A 359 2.31 22.72 -7.13
CA TYR A 359 1.65 22.76 -5.83
C TYR A 359 0.74 23.99 -5.80
N GLN A 360 -0.50 23.80 -5.41
CA GLN A 360 -1.47 24.88 -5.22
C GLN A 360 -2.13 24.67 -3.88
N LEU A 361 -2.27 25.75 -3.12
CA LEU A 361 -2.91 25.75 -1.81
C LEU A 361 -4.02 26.79 -1.80
N LYS A 362 -5.13 26.47 -1.14
CA LYS A 362 -6.23 27.41 -0.92
C LYS A 362 -6.18 27.86 0.54
N ILE A 363 -5.83 29.13 0.79
CA ILE A 363 -5.78 29.75 2.12
C ILE A 363 -6.72 30.95 2.09
N ASN A 364 -7.65 31.06 3.05
CA ASN A 364 -8.61 32.17 3.14
C ASN A 364 -9.36 32.48 1.83
N ASN A 365 -9.77 31.42 1.11
CA ASN A 365 -10.37 31.49 -0.23
C ASN A 365 -9.49 31.95 -1.39
N GLU A 366 -8.23 32.31 -1.16
CA GLU A 366 -7.27 32.65 -2.20
C GLU A 366 -6.42 31.43 -2.61
N LEU A 367 -6.11 31.34 -3.91
CA LEU A 367 -5.35 30.23 -4.48
C LEU A 367 -3.88 30.62 -4.68
N ILE A 368 -3.02 30.13 -3.81
CA ILE A 368 -1.57 30.35 -3.84
C ILE A 368 -0.94 29.37 -4.84
N LYS A 369 -0.18 29.90 -5.81
CA LYS A 369 0.44 29.13 -6.89
C LYS A 369 1.97 29.27 -6.95
N SER A 370 2.54 30.29 -6.31
CA SER A 370 3.99 30.50 -6.31
C SER A 370 4.68 29.44 -5.45
N ASN A 371 5.63 28.71 -6.02
CA ASN A 371 6.39 27.68 -5.28
C ASN A 371 7.07 28.23 -4.02
N GLN A 372 7.47 29.51 -4.03
CA GLN A 372 8.09 30.18 -2.88
C GLN A 372 7.07 30.42 -1.76
N GLU A 373 5.90 30.96 -2.09
CA GLU A 373 4.82 31.22 -1.14
C GLU A 373 4.24 29.91 -0.60
N VAL A 374 4.02 28.91 -1.46
CA VAL A 374 3.59 27.57 -1.05
C VAL A 374 4.57 26.97 -0.04
N ALA A 375 5.89 27.10 -0.27
CA ALA A 375 6.89 26.62 0.68
C ALA A 375 6.78 27.35 2.03
N ALA A 376 6.57 28.67 2.03
CA ALA A 376 6.39 29.46 3.25
C ALA A 376 5.10 29.10 4.01
N VAL A 377 3.99 28.88 3.31
CA VAL A 377 2.72 28.44 3.92
C VAL A 377 2.87 27.08 4.58
N PHE A 378 3.52 26.12 3.90
CA PHE A 378 3.80 24.82 4.50
C PHE A 378 4.74 24.91 5.70
N GLU A 379 5.79 25.74 5.63
CA GLU A 379 6.73 25.98 6.73
C GLU A 379 5.99 26.45 7.99
N LYS A 380 5.17 27.50 7.83
CA LYS A 380 4.36 28.06 8.91
C LYS A 380 3.39 27.01 9.44
N TYR A 381 2.65 26.34 8.56
CA TYR A 381 1.67 25.32 8.95
C TYR A 381 2.32 24.16 9.74
N PHE A 382 3.44 23.62 9.29
CA PHE A 382 4.07 22.48 9.98
C PHE A 382 4.72 22.87 11.31
N THR A 383 5.06 24.13 11.51
CA THR A 383 5.64 24.64 12.77
C THR A 383 4.55 25.02 13.77
N ASP A 384 3.51 25.72 13.32
CA ASP A 384 2.47 26.25 14.21
C ASP A 384 1.50 25.17 14.68
N VAL A 385 1.15 24.21 13.83
CA VAL A 385 0.03 23.32 14.16
C VAL A 385 0.28 22.43 15.38
N PRO A 386 1.47 21.83 15.61
CA PRO A 386 1.68 21.06 16.84
C PRO A 386 1.46 21.89 18.11
N ILE A 387 1.88 23.15 18.10
CA ILE A 387 1.68 24.10 19.21
C ILE A 387 0.18 24.36 19.39
N LEU A 388 -0.50 24.80 18.33
CA LEU A 388 -1.94 25.08 18.35
C LEU A 388 -2.80 23.85 18.71
N THR A 389 -2.34 22.65 18.33
CA THR A 389 -3.04 21.38 18.63
C THR A 389 -3.01 21.06 20.13
N THR A 390 -2.00 21.55 20.84
CA THR A 390 -1.72 21.15 22.22
C THR A 390 -1.88 22.28 23.24
N GLU A 391 -2.03 23.52 22.78
CA GLU A 391 -2.24 24.71 23.62
C GLU A 391 -3.43 24.56 24.59
N SER A 392 -4.51 23.90 24.17
CA SER A 392 -5.70 23.68 25.00
C SER A 392 -5.54 22.57 26.05
N LEU A 393 -4.46 21.78 26.01
CA LEU A 393 -4.29 20.64 26.90
C LEU A 393 -3.80 21.02 28.30
N ASN A 394 -3.31 22.25 28.50
CA ASN A 394 -2.65 22.70 29.73
C ASN A 394 -1.62 21.69 30.25
N ALA A 395 -0.85 21.10 29.32
CA ALA A 395 0.10 20.03 29.62
C ALA A 395 1.19 20.51 30.60
N SER A 396 1.60 19.63 31.51
CA SER A 396 2.63 19.95 32.50
C SER A 396 3.68 18.82 32.57
N PRO A 397 4.95 19.11 32.24
CA PRO A 397 6.02 18.12 32.35
C PRO A 397 6.17 17.54 33.76
N THR A 398 5.88 18.31 34.82
CA THR A 398 5.92 17.83 36.21
C THR A 398 4.79 16.86 36.50
N VAL A 399 3.59 17.10 35.97
CA VAL A 399 2.45 16.16 36.09
C VAL A 399 2.75 14.86 35.34
N ALA A 400 3.26 14.95 34.11
CA ALA A 400 3.66 13.78 33.34
C ALA A 400 4.75 12.95 34.05
N GLU A 401 5.73 13.62 34.67
CA GLU A 401 6.77 12.97 35.46
C GLU A 401 6.22 12.32 36.75
N SER A 402 5.26 12.97 37.42
CA SER A 402 4.58 12.41 38.59
C SER A 402 3.83 11.12 38.23
N LEU A 403 3.03 11.16 37.15
CA LEU A 403 2.33 9.98 36.63
C LEU A 403 3.31 8.85 36.27
N LEU A 404 4.45 9.17 35.66
CA LEU A 404 5.49 8.19 35.37
C LEU A 404 6.02 7.54 36.65
N LYS A 405 6.43 8.33 37.64
CA LYS A 405 7.00 7.85 38.90
C LYS A 405 6.02 7.03 39.74
N GLN A 406 4.72 7.31 39.64
CA GLN A 406 3.68 6.55 40.32
C GLN A 406 3.48 5.14 39.74
N ASN A 407 3.70 4.97 38.43
CA ASN A 407 3.34 3.74 37.72
C ASN A 407 4.54 2.91 37.26
N VAL A 408 5.74 3.51 37.19
CA VAL A 408 6.97 2.87 36.70
C VAL A 408 8.10 3.08 37.69
N ASN A 409 8.81 2.00 38.01
CA ASN A 409 9.99 2.05 38.86
C ASN A 409 11.15 2.75 38.13
N THR A 410 11.83 3.65 38.83
CA THR A 410 13.00 4.35 38.29
C THR A 410 14.12 3.36 37.99
N CYS A 411 14.75 3.49 36.81
CA CYS A 411 15.89 2.66 36.45
C CYS A 411 17.10 2.99 37.34
N LEU A 412 17.60 1.98 38.07
CA LEU A 412 18.76 2.11 38.94
C LEU A 412 20.08 2.15 38.16
N LYS A 413 20.11 1.57 36.95
CA LYS A 413 21.29 1.53 36.09
C LYS A 413 21.39 2.81 35.28
N GLU A 414 22.60 3.33 35.18
CA GLU A 414 22.91 4.50 34.36
C GLU A 414 23.37 4.07 32.96
N PHE A 415 22.81 4.69 31.93
CA PHE A 415 23.29 4.54 30.56
C PHE A 415 24.52 5.42 30.33
N ARG A 416 25.58 4.83 29.75
CA ARG A 416 26.79 5.53 29.32
C ARG A 416 27.15 5.12 27.89
N PHE A 417 27.52 6.11 27.09
CA PHE A 417 27.99 5.85 25.73
C PHE A 417 29.38 5.20 25.74
N VAL A 418 29.55 4.21 24.85
CA VAL A 418 30.84 3.63 24.51
C VAL A 418 31.46 4.43 23.35
N LYS A 419 32.78 4.59 23.41
CA LYS A 419 33.55 5.29 22.38
C LYS A 419 33.36 4.68 20.99
N VAL A 420 33.28 5.57 20.00
CA VAL A 420 33.13 5.25 18.59
C VAL A 420 34.50 5.06 17.95
N LEU A 421 34.65 3.96 17.22
CA LEU A 421 35.86 3.67 16.44
C LEU A 421 35.59 3.92 14.95
N PRO A 422 36.61 4.28 14.15
CA PRO A 422 36.44 4.60 12.72
C PRO A 422 35.80 3.45 11.92
N HIS A 423 36.19 2.21 12.20
CA HIS A 423 35.63 1.04 11.52
C HIS A 423 34.13 0.85 11.79
N ASN A 424 33.63 1.29 12.96
CA ASN A 424 32.20 1.26 13.26
C ASN A 424 31.45 2.21 12.33
N ILE A 425 31.97 3.42 12.09
CA ILE A 425 31.38 4.40 11.18
C ILE A 425 31.29 3.86 9.75
N VAL A 426 32.38 3.29 9.23
CA VAL A 426 32.40 2.69 7.88
C VAL A 426 31.40 1.54 7.78
N LYS A 427 31.37 0.66 8.79
CA LYS A 427 30.43 -0.47 8.87
C LYS A 427 28.98 0.03 8.84
N TYR A 428 28.64 1.02 9.67
CA TYR A 428 27.30 1.60 9.69
C TYR A 428 26.94 2.24 8.35
N PHE A 429 27.86 2.97 7.72
CA PHE A 429 27.59 3.61 6.45
C PHE A 429 27.27 2.62 5.32
N LYS A 430 27.96 1.47 5.30
CA LYS A 430 27.67 0.38 4.35
C LYS A 430 26.26 -0.21 4.50
N THR A 431 25.63 -0.05 5.67
CA THR A 431 24.25 -0.50 5.92
C THR A 431 23.18 0.54 5.58
N ILE A 432 23.57 1.79 5.32
CA ILE A 432 22.63 2.86 4.99
C ILE A 432 22.12 2.67 3.56
N ASP A 433 20.80 2.75 3.41
CA ASP A 433 20.15 2.76 2.11
C ASP A 433 20.63 3.94 1.25
N VAL A 434 21.29 3.64 0.12
CA VAL A 434 21.75 4.63 -0.85
C VAL A 434 20.54 5.25 -1.56
N LYS A 435 20.03 6.36 -1.01
CA LYS A 435 18.97 7.17 -1.62
C LYS A 435 19.59 8.28 -2.47
N LYS A 436 18.98 8.56 -3.62
CA LYS A 436 19.38 9.68 -4.51
C LYS A 436 18.94 11.06 -4.00
N THR A 437 18.13 11.11 -2.94
CA THR A 437 17.66 12.37 -2.38
C THR A 437 18.81 13.07 -1.68
N ALA A 438 19.13 14.28 -2.13
CA ALA A 438 20.07 15.17 -1.48
C ALA A 438 19.43 15.89 -0.28
N ASP A 439 20.26 16.17 0.73
CA ASP A 439 19.91 17.02 1.87
C ASP A 439 19.79 18.51 1.47
N LEU A 440 19.74 19.40 2.47
CA LEU A 440 19.62 20.84 2.25
C LEU A 440 20.82 21.42 1.48
N TRP A 441 21.97 20.78 1.56
CA TRP A 441 23.23 21.23 0.97
C TRP A 441 23.51 20.61 -0.40
N GLY A 442 22.58 19.81 -0.94
CA GLY A 442 22.77 19.12 -2.21
C GLY A 442 23.58 17.83 -2.09
N ILE A 443 24.06 17.48 -0.89
CA ILE A 443 24.89 16.30 -0.65
C ILE A 443 23.98 15.08 -0.47
N SER A 444 24.29 13.99 -1.18
CA SER A 444 23.55 12.73 -1.11
C SER A 444 24.38 11.64 -0.45
N VAL A 445 23.72 10.55 -0.03
CA VAL A 445 24.40 9.38 0.57
C VAL A 445 25.51 8.86 -0.35
N THR A 446 25.26 8.82 -1.67
CA THR A 446 26.22 8.36 -2.69
C THR A 446 27.53 9.15 -2.66
N VAL A 447 27.46 10.47 -2.44
CA VAL A 447 28.64 11.35 -2.42
C VAL A 447 29.47 11.08 -1.16
N ILE A 448 28.83 10.91 -0.01
CA ILE A 448 29.55 10.57 1.21
C ILE A 448 30.11 9.15 1.15
N THR A 449 29.42 8.19 0.50
CA THR A 449 29.93 6.82 0.33
C THR A 449 31.29 6.79 -0.35
N SER A 450 31.52 7.67 -1.34
CA SER A 450 32.79 7.66 -2.09
C SER A 450 33.98 8.17 -1.28
N ILE A 451 33.77 8.72 -0.07
CA ILE A 451 34.84 9.28 0.77
C ILE A 451 34.77 8.81 2.23
N ILE A 452 33.82 7.94 2.60
CA ILE A 452 33.54 7.63 4.01
C ILE A 452 34.73 7.01 4.74
N ASP A 453 35.50 6.18 4.05
CA ASP A 453 36.73 5.57 4.57
C ASP A 453 37.82 6.60 4.87
N LEU A 454 37.86 7.70 4.11
CA LEU A 454 38.79 8.81 4.32
C LEU A 454 38.38 9.66 5.53
N ILE A 455 37.09 9.94 5.69
CA ILE A 455 36.59 10.84 6.75
C ILE A 455 36.21 10.12 8.05
N ALA A 456 36.09 8.80 8.06
CA ALA A 456 35.69 8.03 9.25
C ALA A 456 36.60 8.25 10.48
N PRO A 457 37.93 8.36 10.36
CA PRO A 457 38.80 8.69 11.50
C PRO A 457 38.46 10.03 12.13
N HIS A 458 38.24 11.06 11.30
CA HIS A 458 37.84 12.40 11.75
C HIS A 458 36.46 12.40 12.40
N LEU A 459 35.50 11.69 11.80
CA LEU A 459 34.17 11.53 12.38
C LEU A 459 34.20 10.79 13.73
N ALA A 460 35.09 9.82 13.91
CA ALA A 460 35.24 9.12 15.19
C ALA A 460 35.69 10.09 16.29
N ILE A 461 36.68 10.94 15.99
CA ILE A 461 37.13 12.00 16.92
C ILE A 461 35.96 12.92 17.24
N ILE A 462 35.29 13.47 16.23
CA ILE A 462 34.14 14.39 16.40
C ILE A 462 33.05 13.75 17.25
N PHE A 463 32.62 12.52 16.94
CA PHE A 463 31.55 11.83 17.67
C PHE A 463 31.94 11.52 19.11
N ASN A 464 33.21 11.16 19.36
CA ASN A 464 33.70 10.97 20.72
C ASN A 464 33.76 12.29 21.51
N THR A 465 34.14 13.40 20.88
CA THR A 465 34.07 14.73 21.50
C THR A 465 32.62 15.14 21.76
N CYS A 466 31.68 14.83 20.85
CA CYS A 466 30.24 15.04 21.07
C CYS A 466 29.75 14.28 22.31
N ILE A 467 30.16 13.00 22.44
CA ILE A 467 29.82 12.14 23.58
C ILE A 467 30.38 12.70 24.89
N ASP A 468 31.65 13.15 24.91
CA ASP A 468 32.30 13.65 26.13
C ASP A 468 31.80 15.02 26.57
N SER A 469 31.42 15.87 25.63
CA SER A 469 30.93 17.23 25.92
C SER A 469 29.42 17.29 26.11
N GLY A 470 28.69 16.27 25.65
CA GLY A 470 27.23 16.25 25.58
C GLY A 470 26.67 17.25 24.55
N VAL A 471 27.37 17.47 23.43
CA VAL A 471 26.99 18.46 22.40
C VAL A 471 26.72 17.78 21.08
N PHE A 472 25.56 18.06 20.49
CA PHE A 472 25.21 17.64 19.13
C PHE A 472 25.40 18.82 18.15
N PRO A 473 26.23 18.69 17.09
CA PRO A 473 26.59 19.82 16.23
C PRO A 473 25.41 20.53 15.55
N ASP A 474 25.46 21.86 15.44
CA ASP A 474 24.37 22.69 14.91
C ASP A 474 24.09 22.43 13.43
N LEU A 475 25.14 22.28 12.62
CA LEU A 475 24.99 21.98 11.20
C LEU A 475 24.37 20.59 10.94
N MET A 476 24.36 19.69 11.93
CA MET A 476 23.65 18.40 11.85
C MET A 476 22.15 18.50 12.19
N LYS A 477 21.70 19.63 12.74
CA LYS A 477 20.31 19.85 13.21
C LYS A 477 19.40 20.52 12.17
N TYR A 478 19.94 20.87 11.00
CA TYR A 478 19.14 21.35 9.87
C TYR A 478 18.39 20.19 9.20
N SER A 479 17.18 20.46 8.70
CA SER A 479 16.44 19.48 7.91
C SER A 479 15.76 20.11 6.71
N LYS A 480 15.75 19.39 5.59
CA LYS A 480 14.97 19.74 4.40
C LYS A 480 13.64 19.02 4.46
N VAL A 481 12.54 19.75 4.56
CA VAL A 481 11.18 19.20 4.65
C VAL A 481 10.54 19.11 3.27
N ILE A 482 10.01 17.94 2.94
CA ILE A 482 9.26 17.69 1.71
C ILE A 482 7.81 17.39 2.10
N PRO A 483 6.82 18.20 1.69
CA PRO A 483 5.41 17.92 1.95
C PRO A 483 4.96 16.72 1.13
N LEU A 484 4.51 15.66 1.80
CA LEU A 484 4.02 14.44 1.17
C LEU A 484 2.50 14.36 1.30
N PHE A 485 1.79 14.41 0.17
CA PHE A 485 0.33 14.30 0.16
C PHE A 485 -0.15 12.95 0.72
N LYS A 486 -1.13 13.00 1.64
CA LYS A 486 -1.71 11.84 2.32
C LYS A 486 -3.04 11.41 1.68
N SER A 487 -4.04 12.28 1.68
CA SER A 487 -5.43 12.00 1.24
C SER A 487 -6.26 13.28 1.22
N GLY A 488 -7.46 13.27 0.64
CA GLY A 488 -8.36 14.44 0.67
C GLY A 488 -8.08 15.45 -0.44
N SER A 489 -8.25 16.74 -0.17
CA SER A 489 -7.97 17.81 -1.14
C SER A 489 -6.49 18.14 -1.18
N THR A 490 -5.90 18.22 -2.38
CA THR A 490 -4.51 18.67 -2.57
C THR A 490 -4.31 20.15 -2.28
N LEU A 491 -5.40 20.92 -2.15
CA LEU A 491 -5.36 22.36 -1.88
C LEU A 491 -5.22 22.69 -0.39
N ASP A 492 -5.41 21.71 0.49
CA ASP A 492 -5.41 21.89 1.93
C ASP A 492 -4.07 21.38 2.54
N PRO A 493 -3.29 22.23 3.23
CA PRO A 493 -2.05 21.83 3.89
C PRO A 493 -2.22 20.69 4.91
N ALA A 494 -3.38 20.56 5.56
CA ALA A 494 -3.66 19.52 6.55
C ALA A 494 -3.61 18.10 5.98
N ASN A 495 -3.74 18.00 4.66
CA ASN A 495 -3.67 16.75 3.91
C ASN A 495 -2.24 16.33 3.53
N TYR A 496 -1.22 17.03 4.02
CA TYR A 496 0.20 16.75 3.77
C TYR A 496 0.94 16.37 5.06
N ARG A 497 1.96 15.52 4.92
CA ARG A 497 2.90 15.16 5.98
C ARG A 497 4.26 15.84 5.76
N PRO A 498 4.90 16.41 6.79
CA PRO A 498 6.25 16.95 6.68
C PRO A 498 7.27 15.80 6.71
N ILE A 499 7.93 15.48 5.60
CA ILE A 499 9.01 14.48 5.60
C ILE A 499 10.38 15.18 5.68
N SER A 500 11.08 15.01 6.80
CA SER A 500 12.40 15.57 7.05
C SER A 500 13.52 14.75 6.41
N VAL A 501 14.25 15.37 5.49
CA VAL A 501 15.50 14.87 4.92
C VAL A 501 16.66 15.48 5.72
N LEU A 502 17.23 14.68 6.63
CA LEU A 502 18.38 15.09 7.44
C LEU A 502 19.71 15.00 6.69
N PRO A 503 20.72 15.80 7.08
CA PRO A 503 22.10 15.67 6.64
C PRO A 503 22.60 14.25 6.77
N THR A 504 23.37 13.80 5.78
CA THR A 504 23.83 12.41 5.72
C THR A 504 24.68 12.04 6.94
N LEU A 505 25.59 12.92 7.37
CA LEU A 505 26.46 12.68 8.52
C LEU A 505 25.70 12.66 9.86
N SER A 506 24.64 13.46 9.99
CA SER A 506 23.74 13.47 11.15
C SER A 506 23.10 12.09 11.35
N LYS A 507 22.60 11.46 10.27
CA LYS A 507 22.00 10.12 10.32
C LYS A 507 22.96 9.04 10.83
N ILE A 508 24.24 9.14 10.52
CA ILE A 508 25.25 8.19 11.00
C ILE A 508 25.37 8.30 12.52
N PHE A 509 25.49 9.52 13.03
CA PHE A 509 25.67 9.74 14.45
C PHE A 509 24.41 9.33 15.22
N GLU A 510 23.23 9.71 14.72
CA GLU A 510 21.95 9.25 15.26
C GLU A 510 21.85 7.72 15.31
N LYS A 511 22.32 7.02 14.27
CA LYS A 511 22.30 5.55 14.23
C LYS A 511 23.21 4.94 15.30
N ILE A 512 24.39 5.49 15.51
CA ILE A 512 25.32 5.06 16.56
C ILE A 512 24.68 5.25 17.94
N ILE A 513 24.08 6.42 18.18
CA ILE A 513 23.37 6.73 19.43
C ILE A 513 22.23 5.73 19.65
N LEU A 514 21.41 5.49 18.62
CA LEU A 514 20.27 4.58 18.68
C LEU A 514 20.70 3.15 19.01
N ASP A 515 21.74 2.63 18.35
CA ASP A 515 22.16 1.24 18.56
C ASP A 515 22.65 1.01 19.99
N GLN A 516 23.37 1.97 20.58
CA GLN A 516 23.80 1.87 21.99
C GLN A 516 22.61 1.99 22.96
N LEU A 517 21.67 2.92 22.72
CA LEU A 517 20.46 3.05 23.53
C LEU A 517 19.59 1.78 23.47
N LEU A 518 19.41 1.20 22.27
CA LEU A 518 18.66 -0.04 22.11
C LEU A 518 19.31 -1.20 22.86
N ILE A 519 20.65 -1.32 22.87
CA ILE A 519 21.35 -2.34 23.66
C ILE A 519 21.02 -2.17 25.15
N PHE A 520 21.09 -0.95 25.67
CA PHE A 520 20.78 -0.67 27.07
C PHE A 520 19.32 -0.94 27.44
N PHE A 521 18.37 -0.43 26.65
CA PHE A 521 16.93 -0.61 26.90
C PHE A 521 16.51 -2.08 26.82
N ASN A 522 17.06 -2.86 25.89
CA ASN A 522 16.77 -4.29 25.78
C ASN A 522 17.39 -5.09 26.92
N THR A 523 18.65 -4.82 27.27
CA THR A 523 19.36 -5.53 28.35
C THR A 523 18.67 -5.34 29.70
N ASN A 524 18.07 -4.16 29.91
CA ASN A 524 17.38 -3.82 31.14
C ASN A 524 15.85 -3.95 31.06
N LYS A 525 15.31 -4.51 29.96
CA LYS A 525 13.87 -4.74 29.74
C LYS A 525 13.00 -3.49 30.01
N LEU A 526 13.46 -2.33 29.57
CA LEU A 526 12.82 -1.04 29.89
C LEU A 526 11.61 -0.73 29.00
N LEU A 527 11.53 -1.29 27.80
CA LEU A 527 10.36 -1.11 26.93
C LEU A 527 9.22 -2.06 27.34
N HIS A 528 8.00 -1.54 27.38
CA HIS A 528 6.83 -2.30 27.79
C HIS A 528 6.52 -3.44 26.81
N LYS A 529 6.13 -4.61 27.35
CA LYS A 529 5.87 -5.83 26.56
C LYS A 529 4.68 -5.72 25.61
N ASN A 530 3.85 -4.69 25.70
CA ASN A 530 2.73 -4.44 24.77
C ASN A 530 3.05 -3.40 23.68
N GLN A 531 4.30 -2.94 23.58
CA GLN A 531 4.77 -2.12 22.46
C GLN A 531 5.28 -3.01 21.32
N PHE A 532 4.58 -3.01 20.19
CA PHE A 532 4.93 -3.78 19.00
C PHE A 532 5.55 -2.91 17.90
N GLY A 533 5.26 -1.61 17.90
CA GLY A 533 5.78 -0.66 16.93
C GLY A 533 7.27 -0.41 17.15
N PHE A 534 8.01 -0.30 16.04
CA PHE A 534 9.47 -0.03 16.01
C PHE A 534 10.33 -0.92 16.93
N THR A 535 9.82 -2.08 17.35
CA THR A 535 10.49 -2.99 18.28
C THR A 535 11.04 -4.19 17.53
N ARG A 536 12.33 -4.50 17.73
CA ARG A 536 13.00 -5.59 17.01
C ARG A 536 12.33 -6.93 17.30
N GLY A 537 12.07 -7.71 16.25
CA GLY A 537 11.47 -9.04 16.35
C GLY A 537 9.95 -9.03 16.55
N ARG A 538 9.32 -7.86 16.51
CA ARG A 538 7.86 -7.70 16.59
C ARG A 538 7.32 -7.10 15.30
N SER A 539 6.07 -7.42 14.98
CA SER A 539 5.40 -7.02 13.76
C SER A 539 3.96 -6.59 14.01
N THR A 540 3.33 -5.99 13.01
CA THR A 540 1.90 -5.68 13.02
C THR A 540 1.05 -6.95 13.13
N SER A 541 1.53 -8.08 12.62
CA SER A 541 0.85 -9.37 12.74
C SER A 541 0.89 -9.89 14.17
N ASP A 542 2.00 -9.70 14.90
CA ASP A 542 2.10 -10.08 16.32
C ASP A 542 1.14 -9.24 17.18
N ALA A 543 1.05 -7.93 16.91
CA ALA A 543 0.09 -7.05 17.56
C ALA A 543 -1.37 -7.48 17.29
N GLY A 544 -1.68 -7.89 16.06
CA GLY A 544 -3.00 -8.40 15.71
C GLY A 544 -3.33 -9.75 16.35
N VAL A 545 -2.35 -10.64 16.49
CA VAL A 545 -2.49 -11.89 17.25
C VAL A 545 -2.83 -11.59 18.70
N GLU A 546 -2.12 -10.64 19.33
CA GLU A 546 -2.36 -10.29 20.73
C GLU A 546 -3.73 -9.66 20.95
N LEU A 547 -4.14 -8.73 20.07
CA LEU A 547 -5.48 -8.14 20.08
C LEU A 547 -6.57 -9.23 20.01
N MET A 548 -6.43 -10.19 19.11
CA MET A 548 -7.39 -11.29 18.96
C MET A 548 -7.41 -12.19 20.19
N LYS A 549 -6.25 -12.46 20.82
CA LYS A 549 -6.20 -13.23 22.08
C LYS A 549 -6.98 -12.54 23.19
N TYR A 550 -6.86 -11.22 23.35
CA TYR A 550 -7.65 -10.48 24.34
C TYR A 550 -9.15 -10.58 24.09
N ILE A 551 -9.59 -10.42 22.83
CA ILE A 551 -11.00 -10.57 22.45
C ILE A 551 -11.49 -12.00 22.70
N PHE A 552 -10.72 -13.02 22.30
CA PHE A 552 -11.06 -14.42 22.50
C PHE A 552 -11.13 -14.80 23.97
N ASN A 553 -10.22 -14.30 24.81
CA ASN A 553 -10.25 -14.53 26.24
C ASN A 553 -11.53 -13.96 26.88
N ALA A 554 -11.95 -12.75 26.49
CA ALA A 554 -13.23 -12.20 26.96
C ALA A 554 -14.41 -13.12 26.58
N TRP A 555 -14.45 -13.57 25.33
CA TRP A 555 -15.52 -14.45 24.85
C TRP A 555 -15.53 -15.82 25.52
N GLU A 556 -14.39 -16.44 25.76
CA GLU A 556 -14.29 -17.72 26.49
C GLU A 556 -14.88 -17.59 27.90
N ASN A 557 -14.61 -16.47 28.58
CA ASN A 557 -15.16 -16.12 29.89
C ASN A 557 -16.62 -15.61 29.86
N SER A 558 -17.34 -15.80 28.74
CA SER A 558 -18.74 -15.38 28.57
C SER A 558 -18.96 -13.87 28.74
N GLN A 559 -17.93 -13.07 28.46
CA GLN A 559 -17.96 -11.62 28.40
C GLN A 559 -18.00 -11.15 26.95
N ASP A 560 -18.36 -9.89 26.75
CA ASP A 560 -18.12 -9.18 25.48
C ASP A 560 -16.80 -8.42 25.58
N ALA A 561 -16.16 -8.14 24.44
CA ALA A 561 -14.98 -7.30 24.39
C ALA A 561 -15.35 -5.96 23.75
N LEU A 562 -15.06 -4.85 24.43
CA LEU A 562 -15.23 -3.51 23.91
C LEU A 562 -13.86 -2.96 23.52
N GLY A 563 -13.64 -2.74 22.23
CA GLY A 563 -12.41 -2.20 21.69
C GLY A 563 -12.49 -0.70 21.47
N ILE A 564 -11.49 0.04 21.94
CA ILE A 564 -11.33 1.47 21.69
C ILE A 564 -10.02 1.68 20.94
N PHE A 565 -10.12 2.16 19.71
CA PHE A 565 -9.02 2.37 18.78
C PHE A 565 -8.75 3.86 18.70
N CYS A 566 -7.76 4.32 19.47
CA CYS A 566 -7.38 5.72 19.63
C CYS A 566 -6.63 6.23 18.39
N ASP A 567 -6.98 7.43 17.92
CA ASP A 567 -6.24 8.16 16.88
C ASP A 567 -5.68 9.45 17.50
N LEU A 568 -4.36 9.58 17.52
CA LEU A 568 -3.68 10.76 18.05
C LEU A 568 -3.45 11.80 16.95
N SER A 569 -3.78 13.06 17.24
CA SER A 569 -3.55 14.15 16.30
C SER A 569 -2.07 14.50 16.27
N LYS A 570 -1.37 14.14 15.18
CA LYS A 570 0.04 14.53 14.91
C LYS A 570 1.00 14.14 16.04
N ALA A 571 0.86 12.91 16.56
CA ALA A 571 1.59 12.43 17.75
C ALA A 571 3.09 12.73 17.75
N PHE A 572 3.80 12.41 16.65
CA PHE A 572 5.24 12.65 16.52
C PHE A 572 5.62 14.14 16.55
N ASP A 573 4.76 15.00 16.02
CA ASP A 573 5.00 16.44 15.96
C ASP A 573 4.67 17.11 17.31
N CYS A 574 3.85 16.47 18.15
CA CYS A 574 3.38 17.01 19.44
C CYS A 574 4.26 16.62 20.65
N VAL A 575 5.33 15.87 20.46
CA VAL A 575 6.22 15.43 21.54
C VAL A 575 6.86 16.62 22.24
N HIS A 576 6.53 16.84 23.51
CA HIS A 576 7.10 17.93 24.30
C HIS A 576 8.50 17.56 24.80
N HIS A 577 9.49 18.40 24.52
CA HIS A 577 10.91 18.06 24.74
C HIS A 577 11.26 17.90 26.22
N ASP A 578 10.80 18.78 27.11
CA ASP A 578 11.08 18.66 28.56
C ASP A 578 10.50 17.37 29.15
N THR A 579 9.27 17.02 28.74
CA THR A 579 8.61 15.78 29.17
C THR A 579 9.40 14.55 28.71
N LEU A 580 9.89 14.55 27.47
CA LEU A 580 10.74 13.47 26.94
C LEU A 580 12.07 13.36 27.70
N ILE A 581 12.71 14.50 28.02
CA ILE A 581 13.98 14.55 28.77
C ILE A 581 13.80 13.97 30.17
N ARG A 582 12.73 14.34 30.89
CA ARG A 582 12.40 13.76 32.22
C ARG A 582 12.15 12.26 32.15
N LYS A 583 11.43 11.78 31.13
CA LYS A 583 11.24 10.33 30.90
C LYS A 583 12.56 9.61 30.62
N LEU A 584 13.42 10.16 29.76
CA LEU A 584 14.76 9.61 29.50
C LEU A 584 15.59 9.47 30.79
N GLN A 585 15.56 10.50 31.64
CA GLN A 585 16.24 10.50 32.94
C GLN A 585 15.71 9.39 33.86
N HIS A 586 14.39 9.21 33.91
CA HIS A 586 13.74 8.13 34.68
C HIS A 586 14.15 6.73 34.20
N TYR A 587 14.32 6.55 32.88
CA TYR A 587 14.80 5.29 32.29
C TYR A 587 16.33 5.12 32.35
N GLY A 588 17.06 5.97 33.08
CA GLY A 588 18.49 5.79 33.35
C GLY A 588 19.43 6.54 32.39
N VAL A 589 18.91 7.33 31.46
CA VAL A 589 19.74 8.20 30.60
C VAL A 589 19.99 9.52 31.32
N LYS A 590 21.17 9.66 31.94
CA LYS A 590 21.52 10.80 32.81
C LYS A 590 22.79 11.51 32.32
N ASN A 591 23.13 12.61 32.99
CA ASN A 591 24.42 13.30 32.84
C ASN A 591 24.74 13.66 31.37
N LEU A 592 25.96 13.39 30.90
CA LEU A 592 26.42 13.71 29.56
C LEU A 592 25.59 13.05 28.45
N ALA A 593 25.06 11.85 28.69
CA ALA A 593 24.23 11.16 27.71
C ALA A 593 22.89 11.88 27.52
N LEU A 594 22.28 12.31 28.62
CA LEU A 594 21.06 13.13 28.59
C LEU A 594 21.35 14.48 27.93
N LYS A 595 22.46 15.14 28.30
CA LYS A 595 22.89 16.43 27.73
C LYS A 595 23.04 16.35 26.20
N LEU A 596 23.63 15.27 25.67
CA LEU A 596 23.75 15.04 24.23
C LEU A 596 22.39 14.95 23.53
N ILE A 597 21.44 14.21 24.11
CA ILE A 597 20.10 14.05 23.54
C ILE A 597 19.29 15.35 23.66
N THR A 598 19.42 16.09 24.76
CA THR A 598 18.86 17.44 24.89
C THR A 598 19.41 18.35 23.80
N SER A 599 20.74 18.37 23.61
CA SER A 599 21.40 19.15 22.55
C SER A 599 20.93 18.76 21.14
N TYR A 600 20.62 17.48 20.90
CA TYR A 600 20.05 16.97 19.65
C TYR A 600 18.65 17.53 19.36
N LEU A 601 17.81 17.70 20.39
CA LEU A 601 16.43 18.19 20.30
C LEU A 601 16.36 19.73 20.19
N SER A 602 17.28 20.44 20.84
CA SER A 602 17.28 21.91 20.90
C SER A 602 17.78 22.59 19.62
N ASN A 603 17.18 23.75 19.30
CA ASN A 603 17.58 24.63 18.18
C ASN A 603 17.65 23.90 16.83
N ARG A 604 16.73 22.97 16.59
CA ARG A 604 16.61 22.32 15.29
C ARG A 604 15.90 23.24 14.32
N THR A 605 16.42 23.34 13.10
CA THR A 605 15.86 24.21 12.07
C THR A 605 15.37 23.37 10.90
N GLN A 606 14.13 23.59 10.47
CA GLN A 606 13.59 22.96 9.28
C GLN A 606 13.43 23.99 8.15
N LYS A 607 13.49 23.51 6.90
CA LYS A 607 13.22 24.31 5.70
C LYS A 607 12.41 23.50 4.69
N VAL A 608 11.19 23.93 4.39
CA VAL A 608 10.35 23.35 3.34
C VAL A 608 10.89 23.69 1.96
N VAL A 609 10.99 22.65 1.10
CA VAL A 609 11.44 22.80 -0.28
C VAL A 609 10.37 22.32 -1.26
N ILE A 610 9.88 23.24 -2.10
CA ILE A 610 8.92 23.01 -3.17
C ILE A 610 9.58 23.27 -4.52
N ASN A 611 9.70 22.24 -5.35
CA ASN A 611 10.26 22.35 -6.71
C ASN A 611 11.60 23.12 -6.79
N GLY A 612 12.46 22.96 -5.78
CA GLY A 612 13.76 23.62 -5.69
C GLY A 612 13.75 25.03 -5.08
N LYS A 613 12.58 25.58 -4.75
CA LYS A 613 12.43 26.81 -3.96
C LYS A 613 12.33 26.46 -2.47
N CYS A 614 12.97 27.27 -1.63
CA CYS A 614 13.17 26.99 -0.21
C CYS A 614 12.54 28.11 0.64
N SER A 615 11.87 27.75 1.73
CA SER A 615 11.42 28.70 2.76
C SER A 615 12.62 29.35 3.48
N SER A 616 12.34 30.41 4.26
CA SER A 616 13.32 31.06 5.15
C SER A 616 13.86 30.08 6.20
N GLY A 617 12.96 29.25 6.74
CA GLY A 617 13.21 28.21 7.74
C GLY A 617 12.74 28.62 9.13
N SER A 618 12.34 27.63 9.92
CA SER A 618 11.82 27.83 11.28
C SER A 618 12.46 26.89 12.28
N VAL A 619 12.58 27.35 13.53
CA VAL A 619 13.03 26.52 14.65
C VAL A 619 11.88 25.63 15.10
N VAL A 620 12.18 24.35 15.31
CA VAL A 620 11.23 23.35 15.78
C VAL A 620 11.32 23.26 17.30
N SER A 621 10.29 23.76 17.98
CA SER A 621 10.20 23.77 19.45
C SER A 621 9.54 22.51 20.05
N MET A 622 8.87 21.71 19.22
CA MET A 622 8.11 20.54 19.62
C MET A 622 8.24 19.43 18.58
N GLY A 623 8.12 18.19 19.03
CA GLY A 623 8.10 17.02 18.17
C GLY A 623 9.48 16.41 17.93
N VAL A 624 9.48 15.28 17.24
CA VAL A 624 10.69 14.62 16.73
C VAL A 624 10.64 14.54 15.20
N PRO A 625 11.74 14.77 14.46
CA PRO A 625 11.66 14.91 13.01
C PRO A 625 11.18 13.63 12.31
N GLN A 626 10.13 13.73 11.49
CA GLN A 626 9.59 12.62 10.70
C GLN A 626 10.55 12.23 9.56
N GLY A 627 11.42 11.26 9.82
CA GLY A 627 12.50 10.85 8.92
C GLY A 627 13.89 10.81 9.58
N SER A 628 13.97 11.21 10.86
CA SER A 628 15.11 10.95 11.73
C SER A 628 15.26 9.46 12.06
N ILE A 629 16.46 9.08 12.46
CA ILE A 629 16.77 7.72 12.92
C ILE A 629 16.38 7.57 14.39
N LEU A 630 16.61 8.61 15.22
CA LEU A 630 16.26 8.59 16.65
C LEU A 630 14.78 8.80 16.94
N GLY A 631 14.06 9.56 16.11
CA GLY A 631 12.68 9.98 16.38
C GLY A 631 11.72 8.84 16.76
N PRO A 632 11.65 7.73 16.01
CA PRO A 632 10.82 6.59 16.37
C PRO A 632 11.09 6.04 17.78
N PHE A 633 12.37 5.90 18.16
CA PHE A 633 12.76 5.38 19.45
C PHE A 633 12.46 6.36 20.60
N LEU A 634 12.70 7.66 20.38
CA LEU A 634 12.34 8.69 21.35
C LEU A 634 10.83 8.75 21.59
N PHE A 635 10.01 8.56 20.54
CA PHE A 635 8.57 8.43 20.69
C PHE A 635 8.16 7.18 21.48
N LEU A 636 8.83 6.04 21.26
CA LEU A 636 8.57 4.83 22.05
C LEU A 636 8.79 5.08 23.54
N ILE A 637 9.88 5.77 23.92
CA ILE A 637 10.17 6.15 25.30
C ILE A 637 9.07 7.06 25.85
N TYR A 638 8.60 8.00 25.03
CA TYR A 638 7.57 8.97 25.41
C TYR A 638 6.26 8.31 25.84
N ILE A 639 5.82 7.28 25.11
CA ILE A 639 4.56 6.57 25.35
C ILE A 639 4.70 5.32 26.24
N ASN A 640 5.92 4.97 26.66
CA ASN A 640 6.22 3.66 27.24
C ASN A 640 5.49 3.37 28.56
N ASP A 641 5.13 4.40 29.32
CA ASP A 641 4.44 4.31 30.60
C ASP A 641 2.90 4.25 30.48
N LEU A 642 2.33 4.56 29.33
CA LEU A 642 0.88 4.52 29.10
C LEU A 642 0.23 3.17 29.46
N PRO A 643 0.81 1.99 29.11
CA PRO A 643 0.20 0.71 29.42
C PRO A 643 0.01 0.42 30.91
N TYR A 644 0.83 1.01 31.79
CA TYR A 644 0.74 0.76 33.23
C TYR A 644 -0.49 1.41 33.86
N LEU A 645 -1.08 2.44 33.22
CA LEU A 645 -2.29 3.11 33.72
C LEU A 645 -3.57 2.29 33.57
N VAL A 646 -3.56 1.36 32.62
CA VAL A 646 -4.73 0.55 32.28
C VAL A 646 -4.95 -0.55 33.34
N GLY A 647 -3.89 -0.90 34.09
CA GLY A 647 -3.90 -1.94 35.11
C GLY A 647 -4.14 -3.36 34.56
N ASP A 648 -4.19 -4.36 35.43
CA ASP A 648 -4.37 -5.77 35.02
C ASP A 648 -5.80 -6.12 34.58
N ASN A 649 -6.76 -5.20 34.79
CA ASN A 649 -8.18 -5.44 34.50
C ASN A 649 -8.54 -5.24 33.02
N HIS A 650 -7.72 -4.53 32.25
CA HIS A 650 -7.97 -4.28 30.83
C HIS A 650 -6.70 -4.49 30.01
N ASP A 651 -6.89 -4.74 28.72
CA ASP A 651 -5.78 -5.09 27.84
C ASP A 651 -5.46 -3.93 26.88
N ILE A 652 -4.18 -3.76 26.54
CA ILE A 652 -3.70 -2.69 25.65
C ILE A 652 -2.71 -3.24 24.63
N VAL A 653 -2.81 -2.77 23.39
CA VAL A 653 -1.87 -3.03 22.30
C VAL A 653 -1.38 -1.69 21.75
N LEU A 654 -0.06 -1.49 21.76
CA LEU A 654 0.57 -0.30 21.17
C LEU A 654 1.33 -0.68 19.91
N PHE A 655 1.17 0.12 18.86
CA PHE A 655 2.04 0.10 17.69
C PHE A 655 2.45 1.54 17.37
N ALA A 656 3.55 1.98 17.97
CA ALA A 656 3.93 3.39 17.97
C ALA A 656 2.81 4.25 18.56
N ASP A 657 2.21 5.16 17.78
CA ASP A 657 1.11 6.05 18.19
C ASP A 657 -0.27 5.35 18.16
N ASP A 658 -0.44 4.31 17.35
CA ASP A 658 -1.68 3.52 17.30
C ASP A 658 -1.88 2.80 18.65
N THR A 659 -2.88 3.24 19.41
CA THR A 659 -3.21 2.70 20.73
C THR A 659 -4.58 2.02 20.69
N SER A 660 -4.63 0.74 21.07
CA SER A 660 -5.88 -0.03 21.11
C SER A 660 -6.11 -0.62 22.50
N LEU A 661 -7.26 -0.30 23.10
CA LEU A 661 -7.69 -0.78 24.41
C LEU A 661 -8.79 -1.83 24.22
N ILE A 662 -8.75 -2.90 25.01
CA ILE A 662 -9.79 -3.92 25.06
C ILE A 662 -10.32 -4.03 26.50
N PHE A 663 -11.60 -3.71 26.67
CA PHE A 663 -12.33 -3.83 27.92
C PHE A 663 -13.20 -5.09 27.91
N LYS A 664 -13.23 -5.80 29.04
CA LYS A 664 -14.04 -7.02 29.22
C LYS A 664 -15.37 -6.66 29.90
N LEU A 665 -16.49 -6.85 29.20
CA LEU A 665 -17.82 -6.48 29.68
C LEU A 665 -18.63 -7.72 30.08
N LYS A 666 -19.10 -7.77 31.32
CA LYS A 666 -20.01 -8.83 31.79
C LYS A 666 -21.39 -8.63 31.15
N ARG A 667 -21.87 -9.63 30.39
CA ARG A 667 -23.13 -9.55 29.63
C ARG A 667 -24.38 -9.27 30.48
N GLN A 668 -24.42 -9.85 31.68
CA GLN A 668 -25.58 -9.79 32.57
C GLN A 668 -25.63 -8.49 33.40
N SER A 669 -24.54 -7.72 33.42
CA SER A 669 -24.41 -6.51 34.26
C SER A 669 -23.47 -5.51 33.58
N ILE A 670 -23.84 -5.08 32.36
CA ILE A 670 -22.99 -4.15 31.61
C ILE A 670 -22.99 -2.81 32.34
N LYS A 671 -21.86 -2.50 32.99
CA LYS A 671 -21.55 -1.19 33.56
C LYS A 671 -20.39 -0.61 32.77
N TYR A 672 -20.51 0.67 32.41
CA TYR A 672 -19.46 1.40 31.70
C TYR A 672 -18.61 2.25 32.64
N ASP A 673 -18.92 2.28 33.94
CA ASP A 673 -18.19 3.11 34.92
C ASP A 673 -16.69 2.78 34.93
N ASP A 674 -16.33 1.49 34.97
CA ASP A 674 -14.93 1.06 34.92
C ASP A 674 -14.24 1.46 33.60
N VAL A 675 -14.98 1.35 32.47
CA VAL A 675 -14.48 1.76 31.15
C VAL A 675 -14.24 3.27 31.10
N ASN A 676 -15.22 4.04 31.54
CA ASN A 676 -15.17 5.51 31.54
C ASN A 676 -14.10 6.02 32.51
N ASN A 677 -13.94 5.38 33.67
CA ASN A 677 -12.88 5.68 34.63
C ASN A 677 -11.48 5.41 34.03
N ALA A 678 -11.29 4.26 33.39
CA ALA A 678 -10.03 3.93 32.73
C ALA A 678 -9.73 4.88 31.55
N LEU A 679 -10.75 5.18 30.72
CA LEU A 679 -10.63 6.17 29.65
C LEU A 679 -10.29 7.56 30.16
N SER A 680 -10.88 7.98 31.27
CA SER A 680 -10.61 9.30 31.87
C SER A 680 -9.17 9.40 32.36
N LYS A 681 -8.62 8.34 32.99
CA LYS A 681 -7.20 8.27 33.36
C LYS A 681 -6.28 8.35 32.14
N LEU A 682 -6.67 7.67 31.05
CA LEU A 682 -5.91 7.65 29.81
C LEU A 682 -5.93 8.99 29.07
N VAL A 683 -7.09 9.66 29.01
CA VAL A 683 -7.22 11.03 28.51
C VAL A 683 -6.39 11.98 29.36
N HIS A 684 -6.47 11.89 30.69
CA HIS A 684 -5.66 12.71 31.58
C HIS A 684 -4.16 12.53 31.31
N TRP A 685 -3.70 11.29 31.12
CA TRP A 685 -2.30 11.02 30.77
C TRP A 685 -1.93 11.60 29.39
N PHE A 686 -2.79 11.45 28.38
CA PHE A 686 -2.54 12.04 27.06
C PHE A 686 -2.38 13.56 27.15
N ASN A 687 -3.28 14.23 27.87
CA ASN A 687 -3.24 15.67 28.08
C ASN A 687 -1.97 16.07 28.85
N ALA A 688 -1.64 15.39 29.95
CA ALA A 688 -0.42 15.64 30.73
C ALA A 688 0.86 15.47 29.88
N ASN A 689 0.85 14.52 28.93
CA ASN A 689 1.95 14.27 28.00
C ASN A 689 1.80 15.04 26.68
N ASN A 690 0.99 16.10 26.61
CA ASN A 690 0.90 16.96 25.43
C ASN A 690 0.49 16.21 24.13
N LEU A 691 -0.35 15.19 24.23
CA LEU A 691 -0.85 14.41 23.11
C LEU A 691 -2.37 14.58 23.00
N LEU A 692 -2.85 15.09 21.87
CA LEU A 692 -4.30 15.27 21.65
C LEU A 692 -4.94 14.01 21.05
N LEU A 693 -5.87 13.42 21.79
CA LEU A 693 -6.72 12.34 21.28
C LEU A 693 -7.84 12.89 20.39
N ASN A 694 -7.98 12.35 19.18
CA ASN A 694 -8.99 12.77 18.23
C ASN A 694 -10.30 11.99 18.43
N GLY A 695 -11.31 12.59 19.06
CA GLY A 695 -12.60 11.93 19.31
C GLY A 695 -13.32 11.47 18.04
N ASN A 696 -13.31 12.28 16.98
CA ASN A 696 -13.97 11.95 15.70
C ASN A 696 -13.36 10.74 14.98
N LYS A 697 -12.05 10.56 15.11
CA LYS A 697 -11.31 9.45 14.48
C LYS A 697 -11.18 8.24 15.39
N THR A 698 -11.22 8.43 16.70
CA THR A 698 -11.26 7.34 17.68
C THR A 698 -12.51 6.49 17.42
N LYS A 699 -12.34 5.17 17.34
CA LYS A 699 -13.44 4.24 17.05
C LYS A 699 -13.71 3.32 18.23
N CYS A 700 -14.98 3.18 18.58
CA CYS A 700 -15.48 2.25 19.59
C CYS A 700 -16.20 1.09 18.89
N ILE A 701 -15.80 -0.14 19.16
CA ILE A 701 -16.38 -1.34 18.55
C ILE A 701 -16.64 -2.39 19.62
N LYS A 702 -17.85 -2.96 19.63
CA LYS A 702 -18.24 -4.00 20.57
C LYS A 702 -18.15 -5.37 19.91
N PHE A 703 -17.12 -6.13 20.23
CA PHE A 703 -16.94 -7.50 19.77
C PHE A 703 -17.85 -8.46 20.52
N THR A 704 -18.81 -9.04 19.80
CA THR A 704 -19.83 -9.93 20.36
C THR A 704 -19.97 -11.22 19.57
N ILE A 705 -20.52 -12.24 20.22
CA ILE A 705 -20.94 -13.47 19.55
C ILE A 705 -22.24 -13.17 18.79
N PRO A 706 -22.48 -13.75 17.59
CA PRO A 706 -23.72 -13.53 16.83
C PRO A 706 -24.99 -13.73 17.67
N ASN A 707 -26.03 -12.95 17.36
CA ASN A 707 -27.37 -12.97 17.96
C ASN A 707 -27.54 -12.28 19.33
N VAL A 708 -26.52 -11.56 19.82
CA VAL A 708 -26.69 -10.62 20.95
C VAL A 708 -27.10 -9.25 20.40
N LYS A 709 -28.27 -8.73 20.82
CA LYS A 709 -28.69 -7.36 20.44
C LYS A 709 -27.70 -6.34 20.98
N HIS A 710 -27.27 -5.40 20.13
CA HIS A 710 -26.47 -4.26 20.57
C HIS A 710 -27.36 -3.34 21.43
N SER A 711 -27.06 -3.25 22.72
CA SER A 711 -27.55 -2.16 23.56
C SER A 711 -26.78 -0.88 23.24
N LYS A 712 -27.37 0.29 23.50
CA LYS A 712 -26.62 1.56 23.52
C LYS A 712 -25.42 1.46 24.47
N THR A 713 -24.33 2.16 24.14
CA THR A 713 -23.09 2.21 24.93
C THR A 713 -22.93 3.57 25.57
N ASN A 714 -22.86 3.65 26.89
CA ASN A 714 -22.56 4.91 27.57
C ASN A 714 -21.04 5.07 27.77
N VAL A 715 -20.30 5.09 26.66
CA VAL A 715 -18.83 5.24 26.66
C VAL A 715 -18.51 6.70 26.33
N LEU A 716 -17.93 7.41 27.28
CA LEU A 716 -17.67 8.84 27.17
C LEU A 716 -16.19 9.10 26.89
N LEU A 717 -15.92 9.96 25.92
CA LEU A 717 -14.60 10.50 25.63
C LEU A 717 -14.68 12.03 25.65
N ASN A 718 -13.95 12.66 26.58
CA ASN A 718 -14.03 14.12 26.82
C ASN A 718 -15.46 14.63 27.05
N GLY A 719 -16.33 13.81 27.66
CA GLY A 719 -17.74 14.15 27.89
C GLY A 719 -18.67 13.89 26.71
N GLU A 720 -18.16 13.50 25.55
CA GLU A 720 -18.96 13.13 24.37
C GLU A 720 -19.12 11.60 24.25
N GLU A 721 -20.30 11.12 23.87
CA GLU A 721 -20.57 9.69 23.69
C GLU A 721 -19.89 9.16 22.41
N LEU A 722 -19.06 8.13 22.54
CA LEU A 722 -18.45 7.46 21.40
C LEU A 722 -19.47 6.54 20.72
N SER A 723 -19.76 6.82 19.45
CA SER A 723 -20.59 5.95 18.62
C SER A 723 -19.95 4.57 18.39
N LEU A 724 -20.78 3.53 18.49
CA LEU A 724 -20.39 2.19 18.09
C LEU A 724 -20.28 2.10 16.57
N VAL A 725 -19.20 1.49 16.11
CA VAL A 725 -19.00 1.11 14.71
C VAL A 725 -18.94 -0.39 14.55
N ASP A 726 -19.45 -0.89 13.42
CA ASP A 726 -19.39 -2.33 13.10
C ASP A 726 -18.02 -2.76 12.58
N THR A 727 -17.22 -1.82 12.07
CA THR A 727 -15.91 -2.11 11.48
C THR A 727 -14.90 -1.00 11.79
N THR A 728 -13.63 -1.39 11.92
CA THR A 728 -12.51 -0.44 12.01
C THR A 728 -11.25 -1.02 11.36
N VAL A 729 -10.26 -0.18 11.08
CA VAL A 729 -8.97 -0.60 10.54
C VAL A 729 -7.94 -0.67 11.66
N PHE A 730 -7.40 -1.85 11.90
CA PHE A 730 -6.30 -2.09 12.84
C PHE A 730 -5.05 -2.50 12.06
N LEU A 731 -4.01 -1.66 12.07
CA LEU A 731 -2.71 -1.90 11.42
C LEU A 731 -2.81 -2.43 9.98
N GLY A 732 -3.76 -1.89 9.21
CA GLY A 732 -3.99 -2.24 7.81
C GLY A 732 -4.90 -3.46 7.56
N ILE A 733 -5.43 -4.09 8.61
CA ILE A 733 -6.44 -5.14 8.55
C ILE A 733 -7.79 -4.56 8.97
N THR A 734 -8.84 -4.81 8.19
CA THR A 734 -10.19 -4.40 8.60
C THR A 734 -10.76 -5.45 9.55
N ILE A 735 -11.14 -5.05 10.76
CA ILE A 735 -11.76 -5.91 11.76
C ILE A 735 -13.23 -5.51 11.90
N ASP A 736 -14.12 -6.51 11.93
CA ASP A 736 -15.55 -6.33 12.15
C ASP A 736 -15.99 -6.83 13.53
N ALA A 737 -17.10 -6.32 14.04
CA ALA A 737 -17.60 -6.59 15.39
C ALA A 737 -17.87 -8.08 15.65
N LYS A 738 -18.02 -8.90 14.60
CA LYS A 738 -18.27 -10.33 14.68
C LYS A 738 -17.06 -11.18 14.27
N LEU A 739 -15.93 -10.56 13.91
CA LEU A 739 -14.72 -11.20 13.38
C LEU A 739 -15.01 -12.21 12.25
N GLN A 740 -15.89 -11.83 11.32
CA GLN A 740 -16.24 -12.62 10.14
C GLN A 740 -15.34 -12.31 8.92
N TRP A 741 -14.64 -11.18 8.94
CA TRP A 741 -13.67 -10.72 7.95
C TRP A 741 -14.22 -10.33 6.57
N GLY A 742 -15.54 -10.38 6.34
CA GLY A 742 -16.16 -10.00 5.05
C GLY A 742 -15.69 -8.62 4.51
N PRO A 743 -15.75 -7.53 5.31
CA PRO A 743 -15.26 -6.21 4.91
C PRO A 743 -13.76 -6.20 4.54
N HIS A 744 -12.94 -6.98 5.25
CA HIS A 744 -11.51 -7.13 4.94
C HIS A 744 -11.29 -7.87 3.62
N ILE A 745 -11.98 -8.99 3.41
CA ILE A 745 -11.91 -9.78 2.18
C ILE A 745 -12.30 -8.92 0.97
N SER A 746 -13.36 -8.11 1.07
CA SER A 746 -13.77 -7.18 0.00
C SER A 746 -12.66 -6.18 -0.36
N LYS A 747 -12.10 -5.51 0.65
CA LYS A 747 -11.00 -4.53 0.46
C LYS A 747 -9.73 -5.19 -0.06
N LEU A 748 -9.41 -6.39 0.40
CA LEU A 748 -8.27 -7.18 -0.04
C LEU A 748 -8.44 -7.64 -1.49
N ALA A 749 -9.61 -8.16 -1.87
CA ALA A 749 -9.94 -8.58 -3.24
C ALA A 749 -9.77 -7.44 -4.24
N SER A 750 -10.20 -6.23 -3.87
CA SER A 750 -10.01 -5.01 -4.65
C SER A 750 -8.53 -4.69 -4.94
N ARG A 751 -7.65 -4.85 -3.94
CA ARG A 751 -6.19 -4.65 -4.09
C ARG A 751 -5.53 -5.77 -4.90
N LEU A 752 -5.93 -7.02 -4.65
CA LEU A 752 -5.40 -8.18 -5.36
C LEU A 752 -5.83 -8.22 -6.83
N SER A 753 -7.00 -7.69 -7.16
CA SER A 753 -7.44 -7.51 -8.55
C SER A 753 -6.49 -6.58 -9.32
N SER A 754 -6.12 -5.45 -8.72
CA SER A 754 -5.10 -4.55 -9.31
C SER A 754 -3.72 -5.21 -9.41
N ALA A 755 -3.35 -6.07 -8.46
CA ALA A 755 -2.11 -6.85 -8.54
C ALA A 755 -2.15 -7.92 -9.65
N ALA A 756 -3.28 -8.60 -9.85
CA ALA A 756 -3.49 -9.55 -10.93
C ALA A 756 -3.41 -8.87 -12.30
N TYR A 757 -3.98 -7.66 -12.43
CA TYR A 757 -3.82 -6.83 -13.62
C TYR A 757 -2.35 -6.52 -13.91
N ALA A 758 -1.61 -6.11 -12.88
CA ALA A 758 -0.18 -5.80 -13.02
C ALA A 758 0.62 -7.01 -13.51
N VAL A 759 0.35 -8.20 -12.94
CA VAL A 759 0.96 -9.46 -13.40
C VAL A 759 0.61 -9.73 -14.87
N ARG A 760 -0.66 -9.59 -15.25
CA ARG A 760 -1.13 -9.80 -16.64
C ARG A 760 -0.46 -8.86 -17.63
N LYS A 761 -0.39 -7.56 -17.32
CA LYS A 761 0.25 -6.57 -18.20
C LYS A 761 1.75 -6.78 -18.29
N ILE A 762 2.43 -7.06 -17.18
CA ILE A 762 3.86 -7.37 -17.24
C ILE A 762 4.11 -8.65 -18.02
N ARG A 763 3.28 -9.68 -17.86
CA ARG A 763 3.43 -10.90 -18.65
C ARG A 763 3.25 -10.67 -20.15
N SER A 764 2.38 -9.75 -20.56
CA SER A 764 2.25 -9.37 -21.98
C SER A 764 3.49 -8.68 -22.56
N LEU A 765 4.36 -8.16 -21.68
CA LEU A 765 5.57 -7.41 -22.06
C LEU A 765 6.87 -8.21 -21.81
N THR A 766 6.82 -9.25 -20.97
CA THR A 766 7.99 -9.94 -20.41
C THR A 766 7.80 -11.45 -20.30
N ASP A 767 8.84 -12.14 -19.80
CA ASP A 767 8.88 -13.57 -19.56
C ASP A 767 8.14 -14.03 -18.27
N VAL A 768 7.93 -15.35 -18.16
CA VAL A 768 7.26 -16.00 -17.02
C VAL A 768 7.93 -15.67 -15.70
N GLU A 769 9.26 -15.71 -15.64
CA GLU A 769 10.02 -15.42 -14.41
C GLU A 769 9.84 -13.98 -13.94
N THR A 770 9.79 -13.02 -14.86
CA THR A 770 9.54 -11.62 -14.51
C THR A 770 8.11 -11.40 -14.02
N ALA A 771 7.12 -12.03 -14.66
CA ALA A 771 5.74 -12.00 -14.18
C ALA A 771 5.59 -12.65 -12.79
N ARG A 772 6.28 -13.76 -12.55
CA ARG A 772 6.38 -14.43 -11.24
C ARG A 772 7.03 -13.53 -10.19
N LEU A 773 8.09 -12.80 -10.54
CA LEU A 773 8.71 -11.82 -9.66
C LEU A 773 7.73 -10.71 -9.27
N VAL A 774 6.94 -10.21 -10.22
CA VAL A 774 5.88 -9.23 -9.94
C VAL A 774 4.81 -9.82 -9.04
N TYR A 775 4.37 -11.07 -9.28
CA TYR A 775 3.43 -11.78 -8.42
C TYR A 775 3.92 -11.82 -6.96
N PHE A 776 5.16 -12.24 -6.70
CA PHE A 776 5.68 -12.28 -5.34
C PHE A 776 5.83 -10.90 -4.72
N SER A 777 6.30 -9.92 -5.50
CA SER A 777 6.53 -8.57 -5.01
C SER A 777 5.24 -7.83 -4.65
N TYR A 778 4.12 -8.09 -5.35
CA TYR A 778 2.87 -7.37 -5.18
C TYR A 778 1.69 -8.23 -4.75
N PHE A 779 1.32 -9.25 -5.53
CA PHE A 779 0.13 -10.05 -5.25
C PHE A 779 0.30 -10.84 -3.94
N HIS A 780 1.38 -11.61 -3.84
CA HIS A 780 1.66 -12.45 -2.67
C HIS A 780 1.90 -11.62 -1.42
N SER A 781 2.64 -10.50 -1.51
CA SER A 781 2.93 -9.64 -0.36
C SER A 781 1.66 -9.01 0.23
N VAL A 782 0.67 -8.67 -0.61
CA VAL A 782 -0.63 -8.18 -0.16
C VAL A 782 -1.50 -9.32 0.39
N MET A 783 -1.51 -10.48 -0.29
CA MET A 783 -2.31 -11.65 0.10
C MET A 783 -1.81 -12.33 1.38
N SER A 784 -0.51 -12.33 1.67
CA SER A 784 0.05 -13.00 2.87
C SER A 784 -0.04 -12.13 4.13
N TYR A 785 -0.26 -10.83 3.99
CA TYR A 785 -0.28 -9.89 5.11
C TYR A 785 -1.43 -10.20 6.08
N GLY A 786 -1.09 -10.56 7.32
CA GLY A 786 -2.06 -10.88 8.36
C GLY A 786 -2.87 -12.16 8.10
N ILE A 787 -2.49 -13.02 7.14
CA ILE A 787 -3.24 -14.22 6.77
C ILE A 787 -3.47 -15.18 7.94
N LEU A 788 -2.61 -15.14 8.97
CA LEU A 788 -2.82 -15.88 10.21
C LEU A 788 -4.19 -15.56 10.84
N LEU A 789 -4.62 -14.29 10.79
CA LEU A 789 -5.85 -13.83 11.44
C LEU A 789 -7.11 -14.13 10.60
N TRP A 790 -7.08 -13.78 9.31
CA TRP A 790 -8.25 -13.85 8.43
C TRP A 790 -8.27 -15.08 7.49
N GLY A 791 -7.22 -15.90 7.47
CA GLY A 791 -7.04 -17.03 6.54
C GLY A 791 -8.00 -18.20 6.71
N ASN A 792 -8.95 -18.11 7.65
CA ASN A 792 -10.09 -19.03 7.78
C ASN A 792 -11.44 -18.29 7.68
N ALA A 793 -11.47 -17.14 7.00
CA ALA A 793 -12.71 -16.40 6.72
C ALA A 793 -13.66 -17.21 5.83
N THR A 794 -14.96 -16.94 5.94
CA THR A 794 -16.01 -17.61 5.15
C THR A 794 -15.88 -17.38 3.66
N ASP A 795 -15.60 -16.13 3.26
CA ASP A 795 -15.55 -15.70 1.85
C ASP A 795 -14.14 -15.81 1.23
N ILE A 796 -13.26 -16.61 1.84
CA ILE A 796 -11.85 -16.72 1.44
C ILE A 796 -11.66 -17.22 0.00
N GLU A 797 -12.62 -17.99 -0.54
CA GLU A 797 -12.55 -18.48 -1.93
C GLU A 797 -12.47 -17.34 -2.94
N ALA A 798 -13.04 -16.16 -2.66
CA ALA A 798 -12.90 -14.99 -3.53
C ALA A 798 -11.42 -14.59 -3.73
N ILE A 799 -10.61 -14.71 -2.68
CA ILE A 799 -9.17 -14.45 -2.74
C ILE A 799 -8.44 -15.54 -3.52
N PHE A 800 -8.83 -16.81 -3.35
CA PHE A 800 -8.22 -17.91 -4.09
C PHE A 800 -8.52 -17.85 -5.58
N VAL A 801 -9.73 -17.45 -5.97
CA VAL A 801 -10.10 -17.17 -7.37
C VAL A 801 -9.18 -16.10 -7.98
N LEU A 802 -8.92 -15.01 -7.26
CA LEU A 802 -7.98 -13.97 -7.71
C LEU A 802 -6.54 -14.50 -7.83
N GLN A 803 -6.12 -15.37 -6.92
CA GLN A 803 -4.81 -16.03 -7.02
C GLN A 803 -4.72 -16.88 -8.28
N LYS A 804 -5.75 -17.69 -8.56
CA LYS A 804 -5.87 -18.49 -9.79
C LYS A 804 -5.81 -17.61 -11.04
N ARG A 805 -6.49 -16.45 -11.05
CA ARG A 805 -6.42 -15.47 -12.15
C ARG A 805 -5.01 -14.94 -12.36
N ALA A 806 -4.29 -14.60 -11.30
CA ALA A 806 -2.91 -14.12 -11.39
C ALA A 806 -1.98 -15.20 -11.96
N VAL A 807 -2.11 -16.46 -11.52
CA VAL A 807 -1.28 -17.58 -12.03
C VAL A 807 -1.61 -17.92 -13.48
N ARG A 808 -2.90 -17.92 -13.88
CA ARG A 808 -3.30 -18.03 -15.30
C ARG A 808 -2.67 -16.93 -16.14
N ALA A 809 -2.67 -15.71 -15.63
CA ALA A 809 -2.07 -14.58 -16.31
C ALA A 809 -0.56 -14.74 -16.52
N ILE A 810 0.16 -15.44 -15.63
CA ILE A 810 1.60 -15.73 -15.81
C ILE A 810 1.83 -16.71 -16.97
N TYR A 811 1.00 -17.74 -17.08
CA TYR A 811 1.15 -18.78 -18.09
C TYR A 811 0.37 -18.50 -19.39
N ASN A 812 -0.43 -17.44 -19.45
CA ASN A 812 -1.39 -17.13 -20.53
C ASN A 812 -2.39 -18.27 -20.79
N LEU A 813 -2.85 -18.93 -19.72
CA LEU A 813 -3.78 -20.07 -19.80
C LEU A 813 -5.23 -19.61 -19.87
N ASN A 814 -6.08 -20.45 -20.46
CA ASN A 814 -7.52 -20.23 -20.52
C ASN A 814 -8.20 -20.47 -19.16
N CYS A 815 -9.44 -20.00 -19.01
CA CYS A 815 -10.19 -20.10 -17.76
C CYS A 815 -10.51 -21.54 -17.32
N LYS A 816 -10.55 -22.49 -18.27
CA LYS A 816 -10.91 -23.91 -18.05
C LYS A 816 -9.73 -24.80 -17.65
N GLU A 817 -8.50 -24.32 -17.80
CA GLU A 817 -7.32 -25.13 -17.54
C GLU A 817 -7.07 -25.29 -16.02
N SER A 818 -6.70 -26.52 -15.64
CA SER A 818 -6.32 -26.84 -14.26
C SER A 818 -5.00 -26.18 -13.90
N LEU A 819 -4.93 -25.64 -12.68
CA LEU A 819 -3.75 -24.94 -12.18
C LEU A 819 -2.93 -25.73 -11.17
N ARG A 820 -3.37 -26.93 -10.77
CA ARG A 820 -2.78 -27.63 -9.62
C ARG A 820 -1.29 -27.91 -9.88
N GLU A 821 -0.96 -28.51 -11.02
CA GLU A 821 0.43 -28.73 -11.42
C GLU A 821 1.18 -27.43 -11.70
N LYS A 822 0.50 -26.40 -12.19
CA LYS A 822 1.10 -25.09 -12.46
C LYS A 822 1.54 -24.37 -11.19
N PHE A 823 0.80 -24.49 -10.08
CA PHE A 823 1.24 -23.99 -8.78
C PHE A 823 2.55 -24.66 -8.32
N LYS A 824 2.69 -25.96 -8.56
CA LYS A 824 3.89 -26.74 -8.22
C LYS A 824 5.08 -26.32 -9.09
N GLU A 825 4.89 -26.31 -10.42
CA GLU A 825 5.91 -25.96 -11.41
C GLU A 825 6.52 -24.57 -11.12
N ILE A 826 5.68 -23.58 -10.85
CA ILE A 826 6.11 -22.20 -10.61
C ILE A 826 6.54 -21.94 -9.16
N ASN A 827 6.47 -22.94 -8.27
CA ASN A 827 6.75 -22.81 -6.85
C ASN A 827 5.98 -21.63 -6.21
N ILE A 828 4.65 -21.59 -6.40
CA ILE A 828 3.75 -20.67 -5.70
C ILE A 828 2.86 -21.48 -4.77
N LEU A 829 2.83 -21.11 -3.48
CA LEU A 829 1.92 -21.73 -2.52
C LEU A 829 0.50 -21.25 -2.83
N THR A 830 -0.44 -22.19 -2.91
CA THR A 830 -1.87 -21.88 -2.90
C THR A 830 -2.25 -21.14 -1.62
N LEU A 831 -3.36 -20.42 -1.63
CA LEU A 831 -3.84 -19.67 -0.47
C LEU A 831 -3.93 -20.54 0.80
N ALA A 832 -4.50 -21.75 0.68
CA ALA A 832 -4.60 -22.68 1.80
C ALA A 832 -3.22 -23.15 2.28
N SER A 833 -2.30 -23.48 1.36
CA SER A 833 -0.93 -23.87 1.73
C SER A 833 -0.18 -22.71 2.39
N GLN A 834 -0.39 -21.47 1.95
CA GLN A 834 0.19 -20.29 2.59
C GLN A 834 -0.35 -20.08 4.01
N TYR A 835 -1.66 -20.29 4.22
CA TYR A 835 -2.26 -20.21 5.55
C TYR A 835 -1.70 -21.28 6.49
N ILE A 836 -1.58 -22.54 6.02
CA ILE A 836 -0.97 -23.64 6.78
C ILE A 836 0.48 -23.30 7.14
N TYR A 837 1.25 -22.83 6.16
CA TYR A 837 2.65 -22.42 6.35
C TYR A 837 2.77 -21.35 7.45
N GLU A 838 1.99 -20.27 7.42
CA GLU A 838 2.09 -19.21 8.44
C GLU A 838 1.68 -19.68 9.83
N ASN A 839 0.66 -20.53 9.94
CA ASN A 839 0.24 -21.14 11.21
C ASN A 839 1.34 -22.01 11.84
N VAL A 840 1.93 -22.88 11.03
CA VAL A 840 3.00 -23.79 11.46
C VAL A 840 4.27 -23.00 11.83
N MET A 841 4.61 -21.98 11.05
CA MET A 841 5.73 -21.08 11.34
C MET A 841 5.51 -20.26 12.61
N TYR A 842 4.27 -19.84 12.88
CA TYR A 842 3.91 -19.14 14.12
C TYR A 842 4.19 -20.00 15.34
N VAL A 843 3.74 -21.26 15.33
CA VAL A 843 3.99 -22.20 16.44
C VAL A 843 5.48 -22.47 16.60
N HIS A 844 6.21 -22.78 15.53
CA HIS A 844 7.63 -23.10 15.61
C HIS A 844 8.47 -21.93 16.17
N LYS A 845 8.15 -20.68 15.79
CA LYS A 845 8.82 -19.48 16.32
C LYS A 845 8.53 -19.23 17.81
N ASN A 846 7.37 -19.66 18.28
CA ASN A 846 6.87 -19.39 19.64
C ASN A 846 6.69 -20.69 20.44
N ILE A 847 7.45 -21.73 20.13
CA ILE A 847 7.22 -23.08 20.67
C ILE A 847 7.25 -23.11 22.21
N ASN A 848 8.07 -22.25 22.82
CA ASN A 848 8.18 -22.11 24.27
C ASN A 848 6.92 -21.53 24.94
N SER A 849 5.99 -20.98 24.16
CA SER A 849 4.70 -20.45 24.66
C SER A 849 3.57 -21.48 24.56
N PHE A 850 3.85 -22.71 24.11
CA PHE A 850 2.87 -23.78 24.01
C PHE A 850 3.27 -24.95 24.91
N ASN A 851 2.29 -25.47 25.65
CA ASN A 851 2.49 -26.66 26.48
C ASN A 851 2.45 -27.93 25.61
N LYS A 852 3.35 -28.87 25.88
CA LYS A 852 3.30 -30.24 25.36
C LYS A 852 2.54 -31.14 26.33
N ASN A 853 2.03 -32.26 25.83
CA ASN A 853 1.31 -33.23 26.68
C ASN A 853 2.17 -33.73 27.86
N LYS A 854 3.50 -33.85 27.67
CA LYS A 854 4.45 -34.20 28.73
C LYS A 854 4.55 -33.16 29.86
N ASP A 855 4.19 -31.90 29.58
CA ASP A 855 4.30 -30.81 30.55
C ASP A 855 3.05 -30.75 31.45
N VAL A 856 1.97 -31.44 31.07
CA VAL A 856 0.68 -31.46 31.77
C VAL A 856 0.43 -32.81 32.47
N HIS A 857 0.96 -33.90 31.92
CA HIS A 857 0.78 -35.24 32.47
C HIS A 857 2.11 -35.96 32.67
N THR A 858 2.23 -36.70 33.78
CA THR A 858 3.41 -37.50 34.14
C THR A 858 3.48 -38.85 33.41
N LEU A 859 2.39 -39.27 32.77
CA LEU A 859 2.30 -40.55 32.06
C LEU A 859 3.04 -40.50 30.71
N ASN A 860 3.89 -41.50 30.46
CA ASN A 860 4.66 -41.63 29.22
C ASN A 860 3.76 -42.13 28.06
N THR A 861 3.00 -41.22 27.46
CA THR A 861 2.10 -41.54 26.34
C THR A 861 2.80 -41.44 24.98
N ARG A 862 2.32 -42.19 23.97
CA ARG A 862 2.83 -42.12 22.57
C ARG A 862 2.74 -40.70 21.96
N ASN A 863 1.90 -39.82 22.49
CA ASN A 863 1.67 -38.46 22.02
C ASN A 863 2.31 -37.38 22.92
N LYS A 864 3.25 -37.74 23.80
CA LYS A 864 3.84 -36.82 24.80
C LYS A 864 4.50 -35.56 24.21
N HIS A 865 5.01 -35.64 22.98
CA HIS A 865 5.67 -34.52 22.28
C HIS A 865 4.68 -33.55 21.62
N LYS A 866 3.42 -33.96 21.41
CA LYS A 866 2.40 -33.12 20.78
C LYS A 866 1.98 -31.98 21.70
N LEU A 867 1.64 -30.86 21.09
CA LEU A 867 1.11 -29.68 21.77
C LEU A 867 -0.31 -29.93 22.26
N VAL A 868 -0.60 -29.41 23.44
CA VAL A 868 -1.92 -29.49 24.07
C VAL A 868 -2.89 -28.58 23.30
N MET A 869 -4.03 -29.13 22.89
CA MET A 869 -5.11 -28.31 22.34
C MET A 869 -5.74 -27.48 23.46
N PRO A 870 -5.94 -26.17 23.28
CA PRO A 870 -6.62 -25.35 24.28
C PRO A 870 -8.06 -25.84 24.43
N LEU A 871 -8.52 -25.97 25.67
CA LEU A 871 -9.94 -26.17 25.97
C LEU A 871 -10.65 -24.86 25.66
N THR A 872 -11.51 -24.88 24.65
CA THR A 872 -12.31 -23.72 24.22
C THR A 872 -13.78 -24.06 24.31
N ARG A 873 -14.55 -23.23 25.01
CA ARG A 873 -16.01 -23.27 25.04
C ARG A 873 -16.60 -22.94 23.67
N LEU A 874 -15.93 -22.08 22.89
CA LEU A 874 -16.45 -21.60 21.62
C LEU A 874 -15.77 -22.29 20.42
N HIS A 875 -16.56 -23.00 19.61
CA HIS A 875 -16.08 -23.64 18.38
C HIS A 875 -15.38 -22.65 17.43
N ARG A 876 -15.84 -21.39 17.39
CA ARG A 876 -15.20 -20.32 16.60
C ARG A 876 -13.73 -20.10 16.98
N ILE A 877 -13.40 -20.13 18.27
CA ILE A 877 -12.03 -19.92 18.75
C ILE A 877 -11.19 -21.16 18.43
N SER A 878 -11.75 -22.36 18.61
CA SER A 878 -11.09 -23.61 18.18
C SER A 878 -10.75 -23.64 16.67
N ASN A 879 -11.56 -22.96 15.85
CA ASN A 879 -11.35 -22.85 14.40
C ASN A 879 -10.62 -21.57 13.97
N SER A 880 -10.26 -20.70 14.91
CA SER A 880 -9.36 -19.58 14.65
C SER A 880 -7.90 -20.05 14.61
N PHE A 881 -6.96 -19.13 14.41
CA PHE A 881 -5.54 -19.46 14.48
C PHE A 881 -5.12 -20.09 15.83
N MET A 882 -5.80 -19.76 16.94
CA MET A 882 -5.50 -20.32 18.27
C MET A 882 -5.60 -21.85 18.29
N GLY A 883 -6.59 -22.43 17.62
CA GLY A 883 -6.71 -23.89 17.51
C GLY A 883 -6.08 -24.46 16.24
N GLN A 884 -6.25 -23.79 15.09
CA GLN A 884 -5.74 -24.30 13.81
C GLN A 884 -4.21 -24.42 13.78
N CYS A 885 -3.49 -23.48 14.39
CA CYS A 885 -2.03 -23.54 14.38
C CYS A 885 -1.49 -24.79 15.09
N ILE A 886 -2.08 -25.15 16.23
CA ILE A 886 -1.75 -26.35 17.00
C ILE A 886 -2.15 -27.61 16.22
N ARG A 887 -3.37 -27.64 15.66
CA ARG A 887 -3.85 -28.77 14.84
C ARG A 887 -2.93 -29.05 13.66
N PHE A 888 -2.49 -28.00 12.94
CA PHE A 888 -1.59 -28.16 11.82
C PHE A 888 -0.20 -28.59 12.26
N TYR A 889 0.34 -28.00 13.33
CA TYR A 889 1.67 -28.30 13.83
C TYR A 889 1.79 -29.74 14.39
N ASN A 890 0.77 -30.22 15.10
CA ASN A 890 0.73 -31.58 15.67
C ASN A 890 0.72 -32.71 14.62
N ARG A 891 0.49 -32.39 13.34
CA ARG A 891 0.59 -33.33 12.23
C ARG A 891 2.01 -33.46 11.69
N ILE A 892 2.92 -32.55 12.06
CA ILE A 892 4.31 -32.56 11.61
C ILE A 892 5.11 -33.61 12.41
N PRO A 893 5.93 -34.45 11.77
CA PRO A 893 6.76 -35.41 12.47
C PRO A 893 7.74 -34.77 13.46
N GLU A 894 8.00 -35.43 14.59
CA GLU A 894 8.84 -34.90 15.68
C GLU A 894 10.26 -34.51 15.20
N HIS A 895 10.88 -35.34 14.35
CA HIS A 895 12.22 -35.05 13.80
C HIS A 895 12.25 -33.76 12.96
N VAL A 896 11.14 -33.41 12.31
CA VAL A 896 10.99 -32.13 11.59
C VAL A 896 10.76 -31.00 12.57
N GLN A 897 9.93 -31.20 13.60
CA GLN A 897 9.69 -30.19 14.64
C GLN A 897 10.98 -29.76 15.36
N SER A 898 11.95 -30.67 15.51
CA SER A 898 13.28 -30.38 16.10
C SER A 898 14.26 -29.64 15.20
N LEU A 899 13.92 -29.37 13.94
CA LEU A 899 14.80 -28.64 13.03
C LEU A 899 14.99 -27.19 13.47
N SER A 900 16.13 -26.59 13.12
CA SER A 900 16.32 -25.15 13.29
C SER A 900 15.36 -24.36 12.41
N ILE A 901 14.99 -23.15 12.84
CA ILE A 901 14.01 -22.27 12.15
C ILE A 901 14.22 -22.18 10.63
N ASN A 902 15.47 -22.09 10.17
CA ASN A 902 15.80 -21.98 8.75
C ASN A 902 15.60 -23.30 7.99
N LYS A 903 16.01 -24.43 8.58
CA LYS A 903 15.81 -25.77 8.00
C LYS A 903 14.33 -26.14 7.99
N PHE A 904 13.63 -25.89 9.10
CA PHE A 904 12.18 -26.07 9.23
C PHE A 904 11.42 -25.28 8.16
N LYS A 905 11.73 -23.98 8.03
CA LYS A 905 11.13 -23.10 7.02
C LYS A 905 11.29 -23.64 5.60
N SER A 906 12.49 -24.11 5.25
CA SER A 906 12.76 -24.66 3.91
C SER A 906 11.98 -25.95 3.68
N PHE A 907 12.03 -26.87 4.63
CA PHE A 907 11.35 -28.17 4.55
C PHE A 907 9.84 -28.03 4.39
N ILE A 908 9.19 -27.26 5.28
CA ILE A 908 7.73 -27.08 5.26
C ILE A 908 7.29 -26.46 3.93
N LYS A 909 8.04 -25.46 3.46
CA LYS A 909 7.73 -24.76 2.22
C LYS A 909 7.87 -25.67 0.99
N GLU A 910 8.92 -26.48 0.92
CA GLU A 910 9.13 -27.45 -0.16
C GLU A 910 8.02 -28.51 -0.22
N LYS A 911 7.65 -29.09 0.94
CA LYS A 911 6.57 -30.08 1.02
C LYS A 911 5.23 -29.49 0.59
N LEU A 912 4.90 -28.29 1.05
CA LEU A 912 3.65 -27.62 0.67
C LEU A 912 3.61 -27.26 -0.83
N TYR A 913 4.75 -26.93 -1.45
CA TYR A 913 4.81 -26.78 -2.91
C TYR A 913 4.43 -28.06 -3.64
N LYS A 914 4.95 -29.21 -3.22
CA LYS A 914 4.69 -30.51 -3.86
C LYS A 914 3.23 -30.95 -3.73
N LYS A 915 2.59 -30.69 -2.57
CA LYS A 915 1.20 -31.10 -2.32
C LYS A 915 0.17 -30.17 -2.97
N GLY A 916 0.36 -28.85 -2.87
CA GLY A 916 -0.49 -27.86 -3.54
C GLY A 916 -1.97 -27.87 -3.11
N TYR A 917 -2.24 -27.94 -1.80
CA TYR A 917 -3.61 -28.02 -1.25
C TYR A 917 -4.49 -26.84 -1.66
N TYR A 918 -5.69 -27.07 -2.18
CA TYR A 918 -6.60 -25.98 -2.56
C TYR A 918 -7.44 -25.47 -1.39
N ASN A 919 -7.63 -26.30 -0.37
CA ASN A 919 -8.37 -25.96 0.84
C ASN A 919 -7.79 -26.70 2.06
N ILE A 920 -8.20 -26.28 3.26
CA ILE A 920 -7.72 -26.86 4.52
C ILE A 920 -8.20 -28.31 4.69
N LYS A 921 -9.38 -28.68 4.17
CA LYS A 921 -9.94 -30.03 4.31
C LYS A 921 -9.07 -31.08 3.63
N GLU A 922 -8.48 -30.75 2.47
CA GLU A 922 -7.50 -31.62 1.79
C GLU A 922 -6.30 -31.92 2.70
N TYR A 923 -5.72 -30.89 3.33
CA TYR A 923 -4.59 -31.08 4.26
C TYR A 923 -4.97 -31.93 5.48
N MET A 924 -6.18 -31.74 6.01
CA MET A 924 -6.64 -32.44 7.22
C MET A 924 -7.03 -33.90 6.96
N SER A 925 -7.47 -34.24 5.75
CA SER A 925 -7.89 -35.59 5.36
C SER A 925 -6.76 -36.49 4.90
N GLU A 926 -5.60 -35.93 4.52
CA GLU A 926 -4.44 -36.73 4.14
C GLU A 926 -3.83 -37.44 5.36
N ASN A 927 -3.51 -38.74 5.29
CA ASN A 927 -2.98 -39.45 6.46
C ASN A 927 -1.57 -38.98 6.85
N ASN A 928 -0.67 -38.83 5.87
CA ASN A 928 0.72 -38.40 6.08
C ASN A 928 1.08 -37.19 5.19
N PRO A 929 0.69 -35.96 5.58
CA PRO A 929 0.90 -34.78 4.74
C PRO A 929 2.38 -34.34 4.62
N TRP A 930 3.29 -34.92 5.42
CA TRP A 930 4.70 -34.53 5.50
C TRP A 930 5.69 -35.61 5.04
N GLU A 931 5.20 -36.81 4.75
CA GLU A 931 5.91 -37.82 3.95
C GLU A 931 5.75 -37.45 2.46
#